data_AF-A0A9D6F175-F1
#
_entry.id   AF-A0A9D6F175-F1
#
_cell.length_a   1.000
_cell.length_b   1.000
_cell.length_c   1.000
_cell.angle_alpha   90.00
_cell.angle_beta   90.00
_cell.angle_gamma   90.00
#
_symmetry.space_group_name_H-M   'P 1'
#
loop_
_entity.id
_entity.type
_entity.pdbx_description
1 polymer ?
#
loop_
_entity_poly.entity_id
_entity_poly.type
_entity_poly.pdbx_seq_one_letter_code
_entity_poly.pdbx_strand_id
1 'polypeptide(L)'
;MRIFLALAILGASSSVLGAQERPPIHLWFEPEWFEGVKGSFNYWTGTAKPTGAWGIAGPGISAEWSQGGESEWNSMGAVAAETTARCQRDFIVPRGGKYRVWVRYVQHRKMTSPFRVAIEQAGKPMFNGEYGIRPAVSPNDEYQLFWGFSFAWSSFDATLKEGSARLVVSIDKPGQAWRQVDAILVTDDLAFTPSGREKPRFAYQSAFGLRDPNGASWRGKKNDFVLAAPSLRQPIAGRDFSMWTGVDADLKWWGKQAVNQLSPYDVFFQFSPPSDIRDKFHKQFAGKKDIPIMSWPGLLPGFYLGNSPDLSDVSPIRKWLERTKTPFFIMTNYAGGSYTAKDGPGTYAALTGPLKEQFMGYIHGEAIGTSGISLPDNKAKLDRRAYVDALPKHLREKQAEAWSRIYKTKVAPEHWSRGIACLSVDSIALAHLYHESGARTVGYEIDATNVHVPMRIAFERGAARQYGGSWINYASGNFGDACNYFTQNPVVPRGAPSWFHSRYAITDGVSISWYRKLYYMNYLGGASAIYWEQNLTNQFLLPGPGTHPIQLSPFGRATEDFQAFASRVPDRGEPYTPIGLLLGYGHGYERVNYRCKMLHDFQEDKNDLELRELFNVCWHPAGELEGKPASPDVQSMPSGVFGDIFDVLVDRPGKAAALTQYPVVWAAGDVRLGGKMFSAVEDYVKKGGTLVVNVVAAKALPATFTGLKVTGNRTRAEKWSLDGVVWSNATPFEVADATLQGAKALAIAGAKSPLITRHAVGDGAVITVLVPHGLGLDERAHPCLPVLMNALTDDLLPVDVRLADGRHPTGEIMYSVNKTKTGWLVSLYNHRGIDKTQNGIARVDRKAFVDVAIRTPRKWASVREMTDPRDLAVNKKGEIVLRVPAGDLRVVALSTK
;
A
#
# COMPACT_ATOMS: atom_id res chain seq x y z
N MET A 1 -61.99 -5.09 -30.98
CA MET A 1 -61.01 -6.19 -30.82
C MET A 1 -59.70 -5.71 -31.43
N ARG A 2 -58.64 -5.66 -30.62
CA ARG A 2 -57.41 -4.85 -30.83
C ARG A 2 -56.40 -5.54 -31.76
N ILE A 3 -55.85 -4.78 -32.70
CA ILE A 3 -54.58 -5.00 -33.41
C ILE A 3 -53.85 -3.64 -33.44
N PHE A 4 -52.51 -3.67 -33.43
CA PHE A 4 -51.52 -2.58 -33.47
C PHE A 4 -51.11 -1.96 -32.12
N LEU A 5 -49.90 -2.30 -31.65
CA LEU A 5 -48.73 -1.40 -31.73
C LEU A 5 -47.46 -2.17 -31.31
N ALA A 6 -46.58 -2.43 -32.28
CA ALA A 6 -45.17 -2.72 -32.04
C ALA A 6 -44.40 -1.51 -32.54
N LEU A 7 -43.76 -0.78 -31.64
CA LEU A 7 -42.92 0.37 -31.99
C LEU A 7 -41.62 0.29 -31.19
N ALA A 8 -40.55 0.29 -31.95
CA ALA A 8 -39.17 0.19 -31.55
C ALA A 8 -38.78 1.30 -30.55
N ILE A 9 -38.13 0.92 -29.46
CA ILE A 9 -37.20 1.80 -28.74
C ILE A 9 -35.84 1.13 -28.85
N LEU A 10 -35.10 1.54 -29.88
CA LEU A 10 -33.68 1.28 -30.05
C LEU A 10 -32.92 1.89 -28.87
N GLY A 11 -32.10 1.06 -28.22
CA GLY A 11 -31.15 1.48 -27.20
C GLY A 11 -30.09 2.40 -27.78
N ALA A 12 -30.25 3.70 -27.52
CA ALA A 12 -29.18 4.68 -27.56
C ALA A 12 -28.84 5.07 -26.12
N SER A 13 -28.08 4.24 -25.42
CA SER A 13 -27.31 4.68 -24.24
C SER A 13 -26.03 5.37 -24.71
N SER A 14 -26.20 6.47 -25.44
CA SER A 14 -25.16 7.49 -25.56
C SER A 14 -25.16 8.28 -24.25
N SER A 15 -24.25 7.93 -23.34
CA SER A 15 -23.91 8.74 -22.19
C SER A 15 -23.24 10.03 -22.68
N VAL A 16 -24.04 11.00 -23.08
CA VAL A 16 -23.60 12.40 -23.14
C VAL A 16 -23.40 12.80 -21.69
N LEU A 17 -22.13 12.76 -21.25
CA LEU A 17 -21.67 13.45 -20.06
C LEU A 17 -21.98 14.93 -20.25
N GLY A 18 -23.16 15.36 -19.80
CA GLY A 18 -23.41 16.77 -19.58
C GLY A 18 -22.40 17.22 -18.54
N ALA A 19 -21.41 18.02 -18.95
CA ALA A 19 -20.54 18.70 -18.01
C ALA A 19 -21.45 19.53 -17.09
N GLN A 20 -21.54 19.15 -15.82
CA GLN A 20 -22.24 19.95 -14.83
C GLN A 20 -21.62 21.35 -14.87
N GLU A 21 -22.42 22.39 -15.08
CA GLU A 21 -21.94 23.77 -15.24
C GLU A 21 -21.05 24.22 -14.07
N ARG A 22 -21.22 23.58 -12.90
CA ARG A 22 -20.43 23.78 -11.70
C ARG A 22 -20.34 22.50 -10.85
N PRO A 23 -19.18 21.82 -10.79
CA PRO A 23 -19.01 20.64 -9.96
C PRO A 23 -19.24 20.94 -8.47
N PRO A 24 -19.91 20.07 -7.71
CA PRO A 24 -20.09 20.24 -6.27
C PRO A 24 -18.74 20.21 -5.55
N ILE A 25 -18.68 20.93 -4.42
CA ILE A 25 -17.55 20.90 -3.49
C ILE A 25 -17.84 19.80 -2.47
N HIS A 26 -16.86 18.91 -2.30
CA HIS A 26 -16.86 17.92 -1.25
C HIS A 26 -15.54 18.02 -0.46
N LEU A 27 -15.61 18.65 0.70
CA LEU A 27 -14.51 18.68 1.66
C LEU A 27 -14.66 17.49 2.60
N TRP A 28 -13.84 16.46 2.42
CA TRP A 28 -13.87 15.27 3.25
C TRP A 28 -12.64 15.21 4.16
N PHE A 29 -12.90 15.07 5.46
CA PHE A 29 -11.92 15.12 6.52
C PHE A 29 -11.94 13.86 7.37
N GLU A 30 -10.74 13.45 7.77
CA GLU A 30 -10.46 12.28 8.60
C GLU A 30 -9.96 12.79 9.97
N PRO A 31 -10.85 12.86 10.98
CA PRO A 31 -10.63 13.66 12.17
C PRO A 31 -9.48 13.22 13.08
N GLU A 32 -9.05 11.97 12.98
CA GLU A 32 -7.90 11.45 13.72
C GLU A 32 -6.57 12.12 13.33
N TRP A 33 -6.53 12.76 12.16
CA TRP A 33 -5.40 13.60 11.72
C TRP A 33 -5.49 15.05 12.22
N PHE A 34 -6.46 15.41 13.06
CA PHE A 34 -6.64 16.80 13.50
C PHE A 34 -5.65 17.18 14.61
N GLU A 35 -5.30 18.48 14.66
CA GLU A 35 -4.53 19.02 15.76
C GLU A 35 -5.33 18.87 17.07
N GLY A 36 -4.70 18.32 18.10
CA GLY A 36 -5.31 18.09 19.41
C GLY A 36 -5.73 16.64 19.68
N VAL A 37 -5.76 15.79 18.66
CA VAL A 37 -5.86 14.32 18.85
C VAL A 37 -4.53 13.79 19.37
N LYS A 38 -4.55 13.04 20.48
CA LYS A 38 -3.35 12.50 21.12
C LYS A 38 -3.64 11.30 22.03
N GLY A 39 -2.65 10.43 22.17
CA GLY A 39 -2.79 9.19 22.92
C GLY A 39 -3.71 8.20 22.23
N SER A 40 -4.02 7.09 22.91
CA SER A 40 -4.87 6.03 22.40
C SER A 40 -6.22 5.98 23.13
N PHE A 41 -7.25 5.51 22.47
CA PHE A 41 -8.56 5.22 23.03
C PHE A 41 -8.98 3.80 22.65
N ASN A 42 -9.10 2.92 23.65
CA ASN A 42 -9.62 1.57 23.47
C ASN A 42 -11.00 1.48 24.13
N TYR A 43 -12.06 1.34 23.34
CA TYR A 43 -13.42 1.30 23.88
C TYR A 43 -13.75 -0.02 24.61
N TRP A 44 -12.96 -1.08 24.39
CA TRP A 44 -13.18 -2.40 24.98
C TRP A 44 -12.53 -2.62 26.35
N THR A 45 -11.71 -1.67 26.85
CA THR A 45 -10.99 -1.83 28.13
C THR A 45 -11.82 -1.49 29.38
N GLY A 46 -13.14 -1.31 29.26
CA GLY A 46 -14.00 -0.90 30.37
C GLY A 46 -14.00 0.61 30.64
N THR A 47 -14.25 1.02 31.89
CA THR A 47 -14.33 2.43 32.30
C THR A 47 -12.96 3.11 32.27
N ALA A 48 -12.60 3.73 31.14
CA ALA A 48 -11.42 4.57 31.04
C ALA A 48 -11.65 5.99 31.61
N LYS A 49 -10.57 6.59 32.12
CA LYS A 49 -10.60 7.96 32.68
C LYS A 49 -10.62 9.01 31.55
N PRO A 50 -11.31 10.15 31.74
CA PRO A 50 -11.16 11.32 30.87
C PRO A 50 -9.70 11.74 30.76
N THR A 51 -9.27 12.11 29.55
CA THR A 51 -7.89 12.53 29.27
C THR A 51 -7.79 14.01 28.90
N GLY A 52 -8.94 14.68 28.74
CA GLY A 52 -9.03 16.04 28.24
C GLY A 52 -8.67 16.17 26.76
N ALA A 53 -8.72 15.06 26.02
CA ALA A 53 -8.40 15.01 24.60
C ALA A 53 -9.19 13.92 23.87
N TRP A 54 -9.30 14.08 22.55
CA TRP A 54 -9.67 12.97 21.68
C TRP A 54 -8.47 12.04 21.56
N GLY A 55 -8.67 10.75 21.80
CA GLY A 55 -7.66 9.72 21.60
C GLY A 55 -7.80 9.06 20.23
N ILE A 56 -6.70 8.48 19.72
CA ILE A 56 -6.71 7.67 18.50
C ILE A 56 -7.38 6.34 18.83
N ALA A 57 -8.46 6.03 18.14
CA ALA A 57 -9.23 4.82 18.30
C ALA A 57 -8.97 3.92 17.10
N GLY A 58 -8.29 2.79 17.29
CA GLY A 58 -8.00 1.87 16.19
C GLY A 58 -6.61 1.24 16.26
N PRO A 59 -6.29 0.35 15.31
CA PRO A 59 -7.18 -0.11 14.24
C PRO A 59 -8.35 -0.89 14.82
N GLY A 60 -9.52 -0.67 14.24
CA GLY A 60 -10.78 -1.29 14.64
C GLY A 60 -10.72 -2.82 14.52
N ILE A 61 -11.67 -3.48 15.15
CA ILE A 61 -11.84 -4.95 15.08
C ILE A 61 -13.02 -5.26 14.15
N SER A 62 -13.64 -6.43 14.29
CA SER A 62 -14.74 -6.86 13.42
C SER A 62 -15.89 -5.86 13.28
N ALA A 63 -16.17 -5.04 14.29
CA ALA A 63 -17.33 -4.16 14.29
C ALA A 63 -17.16 -2.97 13.31
N GLU A 64 -15.98 -2.35 13.29
CA GLU A 64 -15.67 -1.23 12.42
C GLU A 64 -15.49 -1.70 10.97
N TRP A 65 -14.67 -2.74 10.75
CA TRP A 65 -14.39 -3.26 9.41
C TRP A 65 -15.65 -3.76 8.70
N SER A 66 -16.58 -4.41 9.43
CA SER A 66 -17.86 -4.86 8.83
C SER A 66 -18.80 -3.72 8.43
N GLN A 67 -18.62 -2.53 9.01
CA GLN A 67 -19.41 -1.34 8.71
C GLN A 67 -18.70 -0.40 7.71
N GLY A 68 -17.70 -0.88 6.98
CA GLY A 68 -16.95 -0.09 6.00
C GLY A 68 -15.60 0.45 6.46
N GLY A 69 -15.10 -0.04 7.60
CA GLY A 69 -13.80 0.35 8.15
C GLY A 69 -13.83 1.69 8.89
N GLU A 70 -12.70 1.98 9.53
CA GLU A 70 -12.38 3.28 10.10
C GLU A 70 -11.73 4.20 9.04
N SER A 71 -11.26 5.38 9.44
CA SER A 71 -10.54 6.28 8.55
C SER A 71 -9.18 5.82 8.14
N GLU A 72 -9.16 5.16 6.96
CA GLU A 72 -7.99 4.55 6.33
C GLU A 72 -7.46 3.39 7.21
N TRP A 73 -7.00 3.72 8.42
CA TRP A 73 -6.52 2.81 9.45
C TRP A 73 -7.12 3.00 10.85
N ASN A 74 -7.46 4.23 11.27
CA ASN A 74 -7.96 4.53 12.64
C ASN A 74 -9.15 5.48 12.59
N SER A 75 -9.73 5.79 13.74
CA SER A 75 -10.66 6.88 13.99
C SER A 75 -10.24 7.68 15.25
N MET A 76 -11.05 8.62 15.71
CA MET A 76 -10.85 9.25 17.02
C MET A 76 -11.98 8.91 17.98
N GLY A 77 -11.66 8.78 19.27
CA GLY A 77 -12.65 8.43 20.29
C GLY A 77 -12.39 9.05 21.66
N ALA A 78 -13.42 9.01 22.50
CA ALA A 78 -13.38 9.54 23.86
C ALA A 78 -14.35 8.80 24.78
N VAL A 79 -14.01 8.72 26.07
CA VAL A 79 -14.83 8.06 27.09
C VAL A 79 -16.15 8.79 27.33
N ALA A 80 -17.15 8.08 27.88
CA ALA A 80 -18.46 8.66 28.21
C ALA A 80 -18.38 9.85 29.20
N ALA A 81 -17.44 9.79 30.15
CA ALA A 81 -17.25 10.83 31.15
C ALA A 81 -16.41 12.03 30.67
N GLU A 82 -15.91 12.03 29.42
CA GLU A 82 -15.13 13.15 28.89
C GLU A 82 -16.01 14.40 28.74
N THR A 83 -15.44 15.57 29.04
CA THR A 83 -16.14 16.86 29.07
C THR A 83 -15.31 18.03 28.56
N THR A 84 -14.05 17.80 28.16
CA THR A 84 -13.13 18.88 27.79
C THR A 84 -12.33 18.62 26.51
N ALA A 85 -12.45 17.42 25.92
CA ALA A 85 -11.74 17.06 24.69
C ALA A 85 -12.06 18.03 23.54
N ARG A 86 -11.03 18.47 22.83
CA ARG A 86 -11.14 19.36 21.67
C ARG A 86 -10.02 19.07 20.66
N CYS A 87 -10.37 18.98 19.38
CA CYS A 87 -9.43 18.97 18.27
C CYS A 87 -9.90 19.91 17.15
N GLN A 88 -9.01 20.27 16.24
CA GLN A 88 -9.29 21.25 15.18
C GLN A 88 -8.47 21.02 13.91
N ARG A 89 -8.98 21.55 12.80
CA ARG A 89 -8.24 21.66 11.53
C ARG A 89 -8.66 22.93 10.80
N ASP A 90 -7.67 23.64 10.26
CA ASP A 90 -7.90 24.80 9.38
C ASP A 90 -8.11 24.32 7.94
N PHE A 91 -9.05 24.94 7.21
CA PHE A 91 -9.35 24.64 5.81
C PHE A 91 -9.84 25.88 5.07
N ILE A 92 -10.01 25.78 3.74
CA ILE A 92 -10.59 26.85 2.91
C ILE A 92 -12.01 26.45 2.49
N VAL A 93 -12.97 27.34 2.71
CA VAL A 93 -14.31 27.24 2.09
C VAL A 93 -14.18 27.73 0.65
N PRO A 94 -14.27 26.85 -0.37
CA PRO A 94 -13.95 27.23 -1.74
C PRO A 94 -15.00 28.12 -2.40
N ARG A 95 -16.24 28.16 -1.91
CA ARG A 95 -17.29 29.07 -2.41
C ARG A 95 -18.15 29.53 -1.26
N GLY A 96 -18.56 30.79 -1.25
CA GLY A 96 -19.59 31.24 -0.30
C GLY A 96 -20.94 30.61 -0.63
N GLY A 97 -21.69 30.15 0.38
CA GLY A 97 -22.98 29.54 0.13
C GLY A 97 -23.53 28.71 1.29
N LYS A 98 -24.61 27.98 0.99
CA LYS A 98 -25.15 26.97 1.89
C LYS A 98 -24.36 25.67 1.74
N TYR A 99 -24.02 25.08 2.86
CA TYR A 99 -23.33 23.81 2.97
C TYR A 99 -24.10 22.89 3.90
N ARG A 100 -24.03 21.59 3.64
CA ARG A 100 -24.38 20.55 4.61
C ARG A 100 -23.11 20.02 5.26
N VAL A 101 -23.12 19.98 6.58
CA VAL A 101 -22.06 19.38 7.41
C VAL A 101 -22.57 18.02 7.87
N TRP A 102 -22.06 16.97 7.24
CA TRP A 102 -22.29 15.58 7.59
C TRP A 102 -21.19 15.10 8.54
N VAL A 103 -21.58 14.35 9.58
CA VAL A 103 -20.64 13.72 10.52
C VAL A 103 -21.02 12.25 10.67
N ARG A 104 -20.03 11.39 10.49
CA ARG A 104 -20.14 9.95 10.76
C ARG A 104 -19.59 9.67 12.15
N TYR A 105 -20.38 9.03 12.98
CA TYR A 105 -20.00 8.73 14.36
C TYR A 105 -20.69 7.46 14.86
N VAL A 106 -20.17 6.91 15.94
CA VAL A 106 -20.78 5.78 16.62
C VAL A 106 -22.03 6.22 17.39
N GLN A 107 -23.17 5.65 16.98
CA GLN A 107 -24.43 5.74 17.69
C GLN A 107 -24.69 4.48 18.50
N HIS A 108 -24.86 4.66 19.81
CA HIS A 108 -25.19 3.58 20.73
C HIS A 108 -26.68 3.29 20.78
N ARG A 109 -27.01 2.02 20.99
CA ARG A 109 -28.40 1.57 21.11
C ARG A 109 -29.07 2.16 22.35
N LYS A 110 -30.05 3.04 22.12
CA LYS A 110 -30.86 3.71 23.17
C LYS A 110 -30.02 4.53 24.17
N MET A 111 -28.83 4.98 23.78
CA MET A 111 -27.96 5.81 24.61
C MET A 111 -27.48 7.03 23.82
N THR A 112 -27.20 8.11 24.53
CA THR A 112 -26.65 9.34 23.97
C THR A 112 -25.13 9.42 24.14
N SER A 113 -24.46 9.98 23.16
CA SER A 113 -23.01 10.20 23.11
C SER A 113 -22.71 11.63 22.61
N PRO A 114 -23.14 12.69 23.32
CA PRO A 114 -23.11 14.06 22.82
C PRO A 114 -21.68 14.56 22.55
N PHE A 115 -21.53 15.28 21.44
CA PHE A 115 -20.35 16.07 21.07
C PHE A 115 -20.77 17.18 20.09
N ARG A 116 -19.90 18.15 19.83
CA ARG A 116 -20.16 19.27 18.91
C ARG A 116 -19.17 19.32 17.77
N VAL A 117 -19.66 19.74 16.61
CA VAL A 117 -18.86 20.15 15.47
C VAL A 117 -19.19 21.60 15.14
N ALA A 118 -18.18 22.45 15.10
CA ALA A 118 -18.31 23.87 14.81
C ALA A 118 -17.42 24.28 13.63
N ILE A 119 -17.87 25.26 12.86
CA ILE A 119 -17.05 25.92 11.84
C ILE A 119 -16.93 27.39 12.23
N GLU A 120 -15.70 27.84 12.44
CA GLU A 120 -15.36 29.21 12.81
C GLU A 120 -14.77 29.95 11.62
N GLN A 121 -15.16 31.21 11.41
CA GLN A 121 -14.56 32.11 10.42
C GLN A 121 -14.29 33.47 11.05
N ALA A 122 -13.07 34.00 10.89
CA ALA A 122 -12.63 35.26 11.52
C ALA A 122 -12.91 35.32 13.04
N GLY A 123 -12.67 34.20 13.75
CA GLY A 123 -12.89 34.08 15.19
C GLY A 123 -14.36 34.04 15.63
N LYS A 124 -15.31 33.94 14.70
CA LYS A 124 -16.75 33.83 14.99
C LYS A 124 -17.27 32.44 14.61
N PRO A 125 -18.09 31.78 15.45
CA PRO A 125 -18.75 30.54 15.08
C PRO A 125 -19.81 30.82 14.01
N MET A 126 -19.60 30.30 12.79
CA MET A 126 -20.56 30.36 11.69
C MET A 126 -21.53 29.18 11.71
N PHE A 127 -21.11 28.08 12.34
CA PHE A 127 -21.87 26.87 12.54
C PHE A 127 -21.49 26.25 13.88
N ASN A 128 -22.46 25.69 14.59
CA ASN A 128 -22.25 24.91 15.81
C ASN A 128 -23.37 23.88 15.96
N GLY A 129 -23.11 22.64 15.54
CA GLY A 129 -24.06 21.53 15.59
C GLY A 129 -23.74 20.56 16.72
N GLU A 130 -24.77 20.09 17.42
CA GLU A 130 -24.66 19.06 18.46
C GLU A 130 -25.15 17.71 17.92
N TYR A 131 -24.30 16.68 18.04
CA TYR A 131 -24.46 15.34 17.48
C TYR A 131 -24.58 14.30 18.60
N GLY A 132 -24.98 13.06 18.28
CA GLY A 132 -25.05 11.96 19.25
C GLY A 132 -26.18 12.06 20.29
N ILE A 133 -27.13 12.99 20.10
CA ILE A 133 -28.27 13.21 21.00
C ILE A 133 -29.60 12.66 20.48
N ARG A 134 -29.70 12.37 19.18
CA ARG A 134 -30.88 11.79 18.53
C ARG A 134 -30.47 10.56 17.72
N PRO A 135 -31.33 9.53 17.65
CA PRO A 135 -31.06 8.38 16.81
C PRO A 135 -31.18 8.75 15.33
N ALA A 136 -30.10 8.57 14.59
CA ALA A 136 -29.99 8.66 13.14
C ALA A 136 -30.21 7.31 12.42
N VAL A 137 -29.95 6.20 13.10
CA VAL A 137 -30.40 4.86 12.66
C VAL A 137 -31.31 4.20 13.71
N SER A 138 -32.14 3.26 13.26
CA SER A 138 -33.12 2.57 14.10
C SER A 138 -32.46 1.86 15.29
N PRO A 139 -33.08 1.83 16.49
CA PRO A 139 -32.61 0.99 17.60
C PRO A 139 -32.71 -0.52 17.32
N ASN A 140 -33.37 -0.90 16.22
CA ASN A 140 -33.45 -2.27 15.73
C ASN A 140 -32.62 -2.49 14.45
N ASP A 141 -31.70 -1.57 14.15
CA ASP A 141 -30.67 -1.78 13.14
C ASP A 141 -29.82 -3.03 13.46
N GLU A 142 -29.40 -3.76 12.43
CA GLU A 142 -28.66 -5.03 12.56
C GLU A 142 -27.40 -4.86 13.41
N TYR A 143 -26.60 -3.82 13.16
CA TYR A 143 -25.37 -3.57 13.91
C TYR A 143 -25.65 -3.11 15.33
N GLN A 144 -26.70 -2.31 15.56
CA GLN A 144 -27.11 -1.98 16.93
C GLN A 144 -27.59 -3.19 17.73
N LEU A 145 -28.26 -4.15 17.11
CA LEU A 145 -28.69 -5.38 17.78
C LEU A 145 -27.51 -6.33 18.04
N PHE A 146 -26.55 -6.38 17.11
CA PHE A 146 -25.42 -7.29 17.18
C PHE A 146 -24.28 -6.75 18.08
N TRP A 147 -23.87 -5.50 17.88
CA TRP A 147 -22.73 -4.87 18.56
C TRP A 147 -23.14 -3.92 19.70
N GLY A 148 -24.41 -3.54 19.79
CA GLY A 148 -24.88 -2.49 20.71
C GLY A 148 -24.64 -1.07 20.17
N PHE A 149 -24.05 -0.93 18.99
CA PHE A 149 -23.84 0.34 18.31
C PHE A 149 -23.79 0.18 16.79
N SER A 150 -23.99 1.27 16.06
CA SER A 150 -23.78 1.36 14.61
C SER A 150 -23.10 2.70 14.29
N PHE A 151 -22.28 2.74 13.25
CA PHE A 151 -21.95 4.02 12.64
C PHE A 151 -23.19 4.62 12.01
N ALA A 152 -23.39 5.92 12.23
CA ALA A 152 -24.51 6.67 11.69
C ALA A 152 -24.04 8.01 11.15
N TRP A 153 -24.73 8.51 10.12
CA TRP A 153 -24.56 9.86 9.61
C TRP A 153 -25.67 10.76 10.14
N SER A 154 -25.29 11.91 10.70
CA SER A 154 -26.20 13.03 10.91
C SER A 154 -25.65 14.28 10.23
N SER A 155 -26.52 15.25 10.00
CA SER A 155 -26.11 16.51 9.39
C SER A 155 -26.85 17.72 9.93
N PHE A 156 -26.21 18.86 9.72
CA PHE A 156 -26.84 20.17 9.82
C PHE A 156 -26.44 21.02 8.62
N ASP A 157 -27.28 22.00 8.30
CA ASP A 157 -26.98 22.98 7.27
C ASP A 157 -26.30 24.21 7.90
N ALA A 158 -25.31 24.75 7.19
CA ALA A 158 -24.56 25.94 7.55
C ALA A 158 -24.52 26.91 6.37
N THR A 159 -24.48 28.21 6.65
CA THR A 159 -24.16 29.21 5.62
C THR A 159 -22.76 29.72 5.86
N LEU A 160 -21.85 29.39 4.96
CA LEU A 160 -20.43 29.68 5.08
C LEU A 160 -20.02 30.78 4.10
N LYS A 161 -19.10 31.63 4.54
CA LYS A 161 -18.44 32.60 3.66
C LYS A 161 -17.26 31.91 2.97
N GLU A 162 -16.95 32.37 1.78
CA GLU A 162 -15.72 31.95 1.10
C GLU A 162 -14.48 32.36 1.91
N GLY A 163 -13.43 31.55 1.87
CA GLY A 163 -12.14 31.84 2.49
C GLY A 163 -11.83 30.95 3.70
N SER A 164 -10.87 31.37 4.52
CA SER A 164 -10.37 30.57 5.63
C SER A 164 -11.45 30.24 6.66
N ALA A 165 -11.43 29.01 7.13
CA ALA A 165 -12.29 28.50 8.18
C ALA A 165 -11.53 27.52 9.06
N ARG A 166 -12.05 27.32 10.27
CA ARG A 166 -11.56 26.32 11.22
C ARG A 166 -12.69 25.37 11.58
N LEU A 167 -12.47 24.08 11.36
CA LEU A 167 -13.33 23.01 11.82
C LEU A 167 -12.89 22.60 13.22
N VAL A 168 -13.82 22.59 14.18
CA VAL A 168 -13.56 22.22 15.58
C VAL A 168 -14.48 21.08 15.97
N VAL A 169 -13.93 20.03 16.58
CA VAL A 169 -14.71 18.96 17.21
C VAL A 169 -14.44 18.96 18.71
N SER A 170 -15.51 19.07 19.51
CA SER A 170 -15.38 19.26 20.97
C SER A 170 -16.40 18.48 21.77
N ILE A 171 -16.04 18.12 23.00
CA ILE A 171 -16.91 17.57 24.03
C ILE A 171 -16.95 18.57 25.18
N ASP A 172 -18.15 18.92 25.64
CA ASP A 172 -18.37 19.89 26.72
C ASP A 172 -19.21 19.32 27.88
N LYS A 173 -19.75 18.11 27.72
CA LYS A 173 -20.60 17.45 28.71
C LYS A 173 -20.52 15.92 28.61
N PRO A 174 -20.80 15.18 29.69
CA PRO A 174 -20.76 13.73 29.68
C PRO A 174 -21.88 13.14 28.81
N GLY A 175 -21.67 11.90 28.38
CA GLY A 175 -22.62 11.08 27.64
C GLY A 175 -23.02 9.85 28.43
N GLN A 176 -24.01 9.11 27.93
CA GLN A 176 -24.38 7.80 28.46
C GLN A 176 -23.45 6.70 27.94
N ALA A 177 -22.79 6.93 26.80
CA ALA A 177 -21.83 6.03 26.17
C ALA A 177 -20.62 6.81 25.64
N TRP A 178 -19.59 6.08 25.20
CA TRP A 178 -18.39 6.65 24.59
C TRP A 178 -18.69 7.30 23.22
N ARG A 179 -17.72 8.04 22.69
CA ARG A 179 -17.80 8.69 21.37
C ARG A 179 -16.72 8.11 20.46
N GLN A 180 -17.04 8.02 19.18
CA GLN A 180 -16.08 7.76 18.12
C GLN A 180 -16.56 8.46 16.84
N VAL A 181 -15.64 9.10 16.13
CA VAL A 181 -15.89 9.87 14.91
C VAL A 181 -14.79 9.54 13.90
N ASP A 182 -15.17 9.19 12.68
CA ASP A 182 -14.23 8.70 11.65
C ASP A 182 -14.32 9.48 10.32
N ALA A 183 -15.37 10.29 10.12
CA ALA A 183 -15.48 11.12 8.93
C ALA A 183 -16.32 12.39 9.16
N ILE A 184 -15.87 13.50 8.56
CA ILE A 184 -16.64 14.73 8.43
C ILE A 184 -16.66 15.14 6.96
N LEU A 185 -17.85 15.35 6.40
CA LEU A 185 -18.04 15.83 5.04
C LEU A 185 -18.74 17.20 5.08
N VAL A 186 -18.11 18.22 4.51
CA VAL A 186 -18.71 19.55 4.30
C VAL A 186 -18.93 19.72 2.80
N THR A 187 -20.18 19.87 2.37
CA THR A 187 -20.51 19.90 0.93
C THR A 187 -21.59 20.93 0.58
N ASP A 188 -21.47 21.58 -0.58
CA ASP A 188 -22.52 22.46 -1.11
C ASP A 188 -23.58 21.68 -1.94
N ASP A 189 -23.39 20.37 -2.12
CA ASP A 189 -24.41 19.49 -2.66
C ASP A 189 -25.40 19.09 -1.56
N LEU A 190 -26.46 19.90 -1.41
CA LEU A 190 -27.50 19.68 -0.42
C LEU A 190 -28.38 18.45 -0.72
N ALA A 191 -28.26 17.85 -1.91
CA ALA A 191 -28.94 16.60 -2.26
C ALA A 191 -28.09 15.36 -1.95
N PHE A 192 -26.77 15.53 -1.82
CA PHE A 192 -25.88 14.42 -1.48
C PHE A 192 -26.20 13.85 -0.10
N THR A 193 -26.34 12.53 -0.06
CA THR A 193 -26.52 11.75 1.17
C THR A 193 -25.43 10.67 1.22
N PRO A 194 -24.54 10.69 2.23
CA PRO A 194 -23.49 9.70 2.36
C PRO A 194 -24.07 8.31 2.66
N SER A 195 -23.40 7.27 2.17
CA SER A 195 -23.71 5.87 2.43
C SER A 195 -22.45 5.15 2.92
N GLY A 196 -22.56 4.38 4.00
CA GLY A 196 -21.40 3.73 4.60
C GLY A 196 -20.28 4.73 4.88
N ARG A 197 -19.07 4.44 4.40
CA ARG A 197 -17.90 5.35 4.41
C ARG A 197 -17.52 5.81 3.00
N GLU A 198 -18.41 5.62 2.02
CA GLU A 198 -18.09 5.85 0.62
C GLU A 198 -17.82 7.34 0.39
N LYS A 199 -16.64 7.65 -0.17
CA LYS A 199 -16.27 9.03 -0.49
C LYS A 199 -17.12 9.51 -1.68
N PRO A 200 -17.60 10.77 -1.67
CA PRO A 200 -18.30 11.32 -2.83
C PRO A 200 -17.38 11.36 -4.05
N ARG A 201 -17.98 11.44 -5.24
CA ARG A 201 -17.21 11.56 -6.48
C ARG A 201 -16.52 12.94 -6.52
N PHE A 202 -15.20 12.96 -6.48
CA PHE A 202 -14.43 14.21 -6.57
C PHE A 202 -14.30 14.67 -8.03
N ALA A 203 -14.22 16.00 -8.25
CA ALA A 203 -14.26 16.58 -9.60
C ALA A 203 -13.18 16.03 -10.54
N TYR A 204 -11.96 15.79 -10.03
CA TYR A 204 -10.84 15.28 -10.83
C TYR A 204 -11.05 13.89 -11.39
N GLN A 205 -11.92 13.07 -10.80
CA GLN A 205 -12.18 11.71 -11.27
C GLN A 205 -12.83 11.70 -12.65
N SER A 206 -13.46 12.80 -13.06
CA SER A 206 -13.96 12.96 -14.43
C SER A 206 -12.85 13.08 -15.48
N ALA A 207 -11.63 13.46 -15.07
CA ALA A 207 -10.54 13.77 -15.99
C ALA A 207 -9.68 12.56 -16.40
N PHE A 208 -9.85 11.38 -15.79
CA PHE A 208 -9.11 10.17 -16.20
C PHE A 208 -9.39 9.76 -17.65
N GLY A 209 -10.58 10.09 -18.18
CA GLY A 209 -10.94 9.85 -19.58
C GLY A 209 -10.40 10.90 -20.57
N LEU A 210 -9.86 12.04 -20.09
CA LEU A 210 -9.38 13.11 -20.94
C LEU A 210 -7.92 12.86 -21.37
N ARG A 211 -7.66 12.93 -22.67
CA ARG A 211 -6.35 12.68 -23.28
C ARG A 211 -6.06 13.71 -24.35
N ASP A 212 -4.80 14.15 -24.42
CA ASP A 212 -4.29 14.91 -25.55
C ASP A 212 -3.74 13.94 -26.60
N PRO A 213 -4.16 14.01 -27.88
CA PRO A 213 -3.66 13.13 -28.94
C PRO A 213 -2.14 13.17 -29.13
N ASN A 214 -1.48 14.24 -28.69
CA ASN A 214 -0.04 14.45 -28.74
C ASN A 214 0.61 14.33 -27.36
N GLY A 215 -0.06 13.75 -26.35
CA GLY A 215 0.42 13.66 -24.97
C GLY A 215 1.83 13.07 -24.84
N ALA A 216 2.13 12.02 -25.60
CA ALA A 216 3.46 11.41 -25.61
C ALA A 216 4.59 12.40 -25.98
N SER A 217 4.31 13.41 -26.79
CA SER A 217 5.28 14.44 -27.20
C SER A 217 5.62 15.44 -26.10
N TRP A 218 4.87 15.46 -25.00
CA TRP A 218 5.12 16.35 -23.87
C TRP A 218 6.41 15.99 -23.13
N ARG A 219 6.80 14.71 -23.18
CA ARG A 219 8.01 14.19 -22.55
C ARG A 219 9.29 14.68 -23.24
N GLY A 220 10.42 14.42 -22.58
CA GLY A 220 11.74 14.41 -23.19
C GLY A 220 11.93 13.23 -24.15
N LYS A 221 13.08 13.17 -24.82
CA LYS A 221 13.37 12.12 -25.81
C LYS A 221 13.68 10.75 -25.19
N LYS A 222 13.96 10.67 -23.88
CA LYS A 222 14.18 9.38 -23.21
C LYS A 222 12.87 8.61 -23.10
N ASN A 223 12.83 7.42 -23.67
CA ASN A 223 11.68 6.52 -23.64
C ASN A 223 12.03 5.10 -23.14
N ASP A 224 13.31 4.84 -22.89
CA ASP A 224 13.83 3.57 -22.42
C ASP A 224 14.00 3.57 -20.90
N PHE A 225 13.43 2.55 -20.24
CA PHE A 225 13.73 2.24 -18.84
C PHE A 225 14.79 1.14 -18.79
N VAL A 226 15.96 1.51 -18.28
CA VAL A 226 17.14 0.64 -18.21
C VAL A 226 17.76 0.79 -16.84
N LEU A 227 17.77 -0.32 -16.10
CA LEU A 227 18.37 -0.38 -14.78
C LEU A 227 19.90 -0.53 -14.88
N ALA A 228 20.60 0.22 -14.06
CA ALA A 228 22.02 0.02 -13.80
C ALA A 228 22.22 -1.27 -12.98
N ALA A 229 23.38 -1.91 -13.09
CA ALA A 229 23.67 -3.17 -12.42
C ALA A 229 23.40 -3.16 -10.90
N PRO A 230 23.75 -2.10 -10.13
CA PRO A 230 23.43 -2.04 -8.71
C PRO A 230 21.92 -1.98 -8.42
N SER A 231 21.12 -1.46 -9.35
CA SER A 231 19.66 -1.33 -9.22
C SER A 231 18.90 -2.55 -9.73
N LEU A 232 19.58 -3.56 -10.29
CA LEU A 232 18.94 -4.84 -10.58
C LEU A 232 18.52 -5.51 -9.27
N ARG A 233 17.54 -6.40 -9.35
CA ARG A 233 17.09 -7.16 -8.18
C ARG A 233 18.27 -7.96 -7.62
N GLN A 234 18.54 -7.78 -6.33
CA GLN A 234 19.67 -8.43 -5.67
C GLN A 234 19.27 -9.82 -5.15
N PRO A 235 20.07 -10.88 -5.39
CA PRO A 235 19.79 -12.20 -4.86
C PRO A 235 20.06 -12.27 -3.35
N ILE A 236 19.28 -13.09 -2.63
CA ILE A 236 19.54 -13.41 -1.22
C ILE A 236 20.16 -14.80 -1.14
N ALA A 237 21.35 -14.88 -0.54
CA ALA A 237 22.13 -16.12 -0.42
C ALA A 237 22.27 -16.89 -1.76
N GLY A 238 22.57 -16.16 -2.83
CA GLY A 238 22.78 -16.69 -4.18
C GLY A 238 21.51 -17.10 -4.94
N ARG A 239 20.31 -16.84 -4.39
CA ARG A 239 19.04 -17.13 -5.04
C ARG A 239 18.33 -15.86 -5.48
N ASP A 240 17.87 -15.85 -6.73
CA ASP A 240 17.02 -14.76 -7.25
C ASP A 240 15.68 -14.68 -6.52
N PHE A 241 15.09 -15.84 -6.20
CA PHE A 241 13.85 -15.95 -5.43
C PHE A 241 13.88 -17.18 -4.51
N SER A 242 13.25 -17.06 -3.35
CA SER A 242 13.00 -18.20 -2.45
C SER A 242 11.71 -18.01 -1.65
N MET A 243 11.13 -19.11 -1.17
CA MET A 243 10.08 -19.08 -0.16
C MET A 243 10.68 -19.52 1.15
N TRP A 244 10.28 -18.86 2.23
CA TRP A 244 10.83 -19.09 3.55
C TRP A 244 9.79 -19.72 4.46
N THR A 245 10.24 -20.60 5.34
CA THR A 245 9.38 -21.29 6.32
C THR A 245 10.12 -21.50 7.63
N GLY A 246 9.42 -21.43 8.75
CA GLY A 246 9.99 -21.73 10.05
C GLY A 246 10.09 -23.23 10.32
N VAL A 247 11.11 -23.63 11.08
CA VAL A 247 11.35 -24.97 11.62
C VAL A 247 11.70 -24.86 13.10
N ASP A 248 11.50 -25.93 13.87
CA ASP A 248 11.79 -25.91 15.31
C ASP A 248 13.28 -26.11 15.60
N ALA A 249 13.77 -25.48 16.67
CA ALA A 249 15.11 -25.61 17.20
C ALA A 249 15.21 -26.65 18.33
N ASP A 250 14.19 -27.50 18.54
CA ASP A 250 14.18 -28.54 19.59
C ASP A 250 15.41 -29.48 19.52
N LEU A 251 16.39 -29.22 20.39
CA LEU A 251 17.64 -29.97 20.49
C LEU A 251 17.42 -31.45 20.82
N LYS A 252 16.27 -31.85 21.41
CA LYS A 252 15.96 -33.26 21.66
C LYS A 252 15.71 -34.01 20.36
N TRP A 253 14.99 -33.41 19.42
CA TRP A 253 14.79 -34.00 18.09
C TRP A 253 16.11 -33.99 17.31
N TRP A 254 16.78 -32.84 17.23
CA TRP A 254 18.03 -32.67 16.49
C TRP A 254 19.16 -33.59 17.00
N GLY A 255 19.28 -33.76 18.31
CA GLY A 255 20.29 -34.63 18.93
C GLY A 255 20.09 -36.12 18.70
N LYS A 256 18.88 -36.56 18.31
CA LYS A 256 18.59 -37.95 17.94
C LYS A 256 18.81 -38.25 16.45
N GLN A 257 18.99 -37.21 15.62
CA GLN A 257 19.15 -37.41 14.19
C GLN A 257 20.58 -37.80 13.82
N ALA A 258 20.72 -38.64 12.80
CA ALA A 258 21.98 -38.81 12.08
C ALA A 258 22.23 -37.55 11.22
N VAL A 259 22.73 -36.49 11.85
CA VAL A 259 22.92 -35.16 11.23
C VAL A 259 23.76 -35.23 9.96
N ASN A 260 24.68 -36.19 9.84
CA ASN A 260 25.48 -36.43 8.64
C ASN A 260 24.68 -36.95 7.43
N GLN A 261 23.47 -37.48 7.62
CA GLN A 261 22.59 -38.00 6.57
C GLN A 261 21.30 -37.18 6.36
N LEU A 262 20.93 -36.33 7.33
CA LEU A 262 19.66 -35.60 7.34
C LEU A 262 19.55 -34.53 6.22
N SER A 263 18.65 -34.65 5.25
CA SER A 263 18.49 -33.65 4.17
C SER A 263 17.60 -32.46 4.60
N PRO A 264 17.64 -31.32 3.87
CA PRO A 264 16.66 -30.24 4.08
C PRO A 264 15.21 -30.69 3.95
N TYR A 265 14.93 -31.60 3.01
CA TYR A 265 13.61 -32.19 2.86
C TYR A 265 13.17 -32.91 4.14
N ASP A 266 14.05 -33.67 4.80
CA ASP A 266 13.68 -34.40 6.03
C ASP A 266 13.32 -33.45 7.17
N VAL A 267 13.98 -32.30 7.25
CA VAL A 267 13.66 -31.23 8.20
C VAL A 267 12.27 -30.64 7.90
N PHE A 268 11.98 -30.32 6.63
CA PHE A 268 10.65 -29.82 6.25
C PHE A 268 9.56 -30.88 6.47
N PHE A 269 9.82 -32.15 6.15
CA PHE A 269 8.90 -33.26 6.39
C PHE A 269 8.53 -33.40 7.88
N GLN A 270 9.48 -33.13 8.77
CA GLN A 270 9.23 -33.13 10.22
C GLN A 270 8.36 -31.96 10.66
N PHE A 271 8.71 -30.73 10.25
CA PHE A 271 8.19 -29.51 10.89
C PHE A 271 7.08 -28.80 10.12
N SER A 272 6.90 -29.07 8.82
CA SER A 272 5.86 -28.42 8.01
C SER A 272 4.42 -28.84 8.36
N PRO A 273 4.08 -30.11 8.63
CA PRO A 273 2.70 -30.45 9.00
C PRO A 273 2.35 -29.91 10.40
N PRO A 274 1.12 -29.42 10.61
CA PRO A 274 0.69 -28.94 11.91
C PRO A 274 0.65 -30.09 12.93
N SER A 275 0.88 -29.76 14.21
CA SER A 275 1.14 -30.75 15.25
C SER A 275 0.02 -31.76 15.45
N ASP A 276 -1.23 -31.34 15.24
CA ASP A 276 -2.43 -32.16 15.41
C ASP A 276 -2.60 -33.26 14.34
N ILE A 277 -1.98 -33.10 13.18
CA ILE A 277 -2.04 -34.10 12.07
C ILE A 277 -0.69 -34.73 11.74
N ARG A 278 0.39 -34.32 12.41
CA ARG A 278 1.78 -34.69 12.08
C ARG A 278 2.00 -36.18 12.00
N ASP A 279 1.55 -36.96 12.98
CA ASP A 279 1.76 -38.42 13.00
C ASP A 279 1.05 -39.11 11.82
N LYS A 280 -0.18 -38.67 11.52
CA LYS A 280 -0.96 -39.18 10.38
C LYS A 280 -0.31 -38.78 9.05
N PHE A 281 0.21 -37.56 8.96
CA PHE A 281 0.98 -37.09 7.82
C PHE A 281 2.22 -37.95 7.59
N HIS A 282 3.03 -38.18 8.63
CA HIS A 282 4.22 -39.03 8.54
C HIS A 282 3.89 -40.45 8.12
N LYS A 283 2.82 -41.04 8.67
CA LYS A 283 2.36 -42.37 8.27
C LYS A 283 1.92 -42.41 6.80
N GLN A 284 1.14 -41.43 6.35
CA GLN A 284 0.60 -41.40 4.99
C GLN A 284 1.68 -41.18 3.92
N PHE A 285 2.69 -40.38 4.23
CA PHE A 285 3.72 -39.97 3.28
C PHE A 285 5.11 -40.55 3.58
N ALA A 286 5.20 -41.57 4.43
CA ALA A 286 6.44 -42.26 4.74
C ALA A 286 7.15 -42.72 3.45
N GLY A 287 8.44 -42.40 3.33
CA GLY A 287 9.27 -42.76 2.17
C GLY A 287 9.04 -41.93 0.90
N LYS A 288 8.01 -41.07 0.85
CA LYS A 288 7.74 -40.20 -0.30
C LYS A 288 8.64 -38.96 -0.26
N LYS A 289 9.12 -38.53 -1.42
CA LYS A 289 10.03 -37.37 -1.60
C LYS A 289 9.46 -36.27 -2.50
N ASP A 290 8.35 -36.56 -3.16
CA ASP A 290 7.64 -35.73 -4.15
C ASP A 290 6.41 -35.06 -3.55
N ILE A 291 6.36 -34.87 -2.22
CA ILE A 291 5.21 -34.23 -1.59
C ILE A 291 5.16 -32.76 -2.05
N PRO A 292 3.99 -32.27 -2.52
CA PRO A 292 3.83 -30.88 -2.92
C PRO A 292 4.30 -29.90 -1.85
N ILE A 293 4.75 -28.72 -2.28
CA ILE A 293 5.25 -27.63 -1.42
C ILE A 293 6.62 -27.90 -0.80
N MET A 294 6.80 -29.03 -0.12
CA MET A 294 8.03 -29.34 0.62
C MET A 294 9.19 -29.79 -0.27
N SER A 295 8.89 -30.39 -1.42
CA SER A 295 9.90 -30.84 -2.39
C SER A 295 10.44 -29.69 -3.27
N TRP A 296 9.90 -28.48 -3.14
CA TRP A 296 10.31 -27.36 -3.98
C TRP A 296 11.70 -26.84 -3.58
N PRO A 297 12.67 -26.76 -4.53
CA PRO A 297 14.07 -26.46 -4.22
C PRO A 297 14.30 -25.00 -3.77
N GLY A 298 13.32 -24.12 -3.96
CA GLY A 298 13.37 -22.73 -3.51
C GLY A 298 12.92 -22.54 -2.05
N LEU A 299 12.55 -23.60 -1.33
CA LEU A 299 12.12 -23.52 0.07
C LEU A 299 13.31 -23.48 1.03
N LEU A 300 13.34 -22.49 1.93
CA LEU A 300 14.42 -22.29 2.91
C LEU A 300 13.92 -22.26 4.36
N PRO A 301 14.67 -22.86 5.30
CA PRO A 301 14.30 -22.90 6.71
C PRO A 301 14.65 -21.61 7.45
N GLY A 302 13.96 -21.36 8.55
CA GLY A 302 14.38 -20.42 9.57
C GLY A 302 13.97 -20.85 10.95
N PHE A 303 14.62 -20.29 11.96
CA PHE A 303 14.44 -20.68 13.35
C PHE A 303 13.81 -19.55 14.15
N TYR A 304 12.89 -19.88 15.05
CA TYR A 304 12.30 -18.88 15.93
C TYR A 304 13.24 -18.51 17.07
N LEU A 305 13.55 -17.21 17.23
CA LEU A 305 14.45 -16.69 18.26
C LEU A 305 13.98 -17.06 19.68
N GLY A 306 12.67 -17.17 19.90
CA GLY A 306 12.12 -17.56 21.20
C GLY A 306 12.59 -18.95 21.65
N ASN A 307 12.89 -19.85 20.70
CA ASN A 307 13.44 -21.17 20.97
C ASN A 307 14.96 -21.16 21.13
N SER A 308 15.61 -19.99 21.01
CA SER A 308 17.04 -19.76 21.23
C SER A 308 17.93 -20.76 20.47
N PRO A 309 17.89 -20.77 19.13
CA PRO A 309 18.61 -21.75 18.32
C PRO A 309 20.11 -21.72 18.61
N ASP A 310 20.60 -22.72 19.35
CA ASP A 310 22.02 -22.87 19.69
C ASP A 310 22.81 -23.19 18.42
N LEU A 311 23.73 -22.31 18.04
CA LEU A 311 24.68 -22.51 16.94
C LEU A 311 26.14 -22.53 17.43
N SER A 312 26.37 -22.86 18.69
CA SER A 312 27.72 -23.14 19.21
C SER A 312 28.35 -24.37 18.52
N ASP A 313 29.67 -24.54 18.64
CA ASP A 313 30.44 -25.58 17.90
C ASP A 313 29.93 -27.01 18.10
N VAL A 314 29.30 -27.29 19.23
CA VAL A 314 28.79 -28.64 19.57
C VAL A 314 27.37 -28.88 19.05
N SER A 315 26.68 -27.84 18.60
CA SER A 315 25.27 -27.92 18.21
C SER A 315 25.04 -28.82 16.99
N PRO A 316 24.08 -29.76 17.04
CA PRO A 316 23.67 -30.54 15.89
C PRO A 316 23.10 -29.67 14.76
N ILE A 317 22.44 -28.57 15.08
CA ILE A 317 21.87 -27.63 14.09
C ILE A 317 23.01 -26.97 13.30
N ARG A 318 24.07 -26.51 13.99
CA ARG A 318 25.23 -25.93 13.30
C ARG A 318 25.94 -26.94 12.41
N LYS A 319 26.20 -28.15 12.91
CA LYS A 319 26.83 -29.23 12.11
C LYS A 319 26.02 -29.54 10.86
N TRP A 320 24.68 -29.55 11.00
CA TRP A 320 23.77 -29.73 9.88
C TRP A 320 23.95 -28.61 8.84
N LEU A 321 23.86 -27.36 9.28
CA LEU A 321 24.00 -26.17 8.43
C LEU A 321 25.34 -26.12 7.70
N GLU A 322 26.45 -26.34 8.40
CA GLU A 322 27.79 -26.28 7.80
C GLU A 322 28.00 -27.36 6.73
N ARG A 323 27.39 -28.54 6.90
CA ARG A 323 27.48 -29.63 5.94
C ARG A 323 26.56 -29.40 4.74
N THR A 324 25.30 -29.01 4.95
CA THR A 324 24.34 -28.84 3.84
C THR A 324 24.56 -27.56 3.06
N LYS A 325 25.24 -26.58 3.65
CA LYS A 325 25.34 -25.21 3.13
C LYS A 325 23.98 -24.54 2.93
N THR A 326 22.94 -25.01 3.64
CA THR A 326 21.58 -24.48 3.52
C THR A 326 21.53 -23.04 4.05
N PRO A 327 21.07 -22.06 3.26
CA PRO A 327 20.81 -20.73 3.78
C PRO A 327 19.60 -20.71 4.70
N PHE A 328 19.64 -19.85 5.71
CA PHE A 328 18.62 -19.81 6.76
C PHE A 328 18.46 -18.41 7.36
N PHE A 329 17.33 -18.17 8.01
CA PHE A 329 17.03 -16.93 8.74
C PHE A 329 16.69 -17.22 10.20
N ILE A 330 16.60 -16.15 11.01
CA ILE A 330 16.08 -16.21 12.38
C ILE A 330 14.87 -15.27 12.49
N MET A 331 13.72 -15.78 12.90
CA MET A 331 12.50 -14.99 13.14
C MET A 331 12.52 -14.40 14.55
N THR A 332 12.24 -13.11 14.72
CA THR A 332 12.30 -12.45 16.04
C THR A 332 10.96 -11.98 16.59
N ASN A 333 9.85 -12.20 15.88
CA ASN A 333 8.53 -11.69 16.29
C ASN A 333 8.23 -12.01 17.76
N TYR A 334 7.97 -10.97 18.55
CA TYR A 334 7.65 -11.07 19.99
C TYR A 334 8.66 -11.86 20.83
N ALA A 335 9.90 -12.05 20.36
CA ALA A 335 10.91 -12.87 21.01
C ALA A 335 12.08 -12.04 21.57
N GLY A 336 12.50 -12.36 22.79
CA GLY A 336 13.72 -11.81 23.40
C GLY A 336 14.96 -12.69 23.21
N GLY A 337 14.81 -13.99 22.99
CA GLY A 337 15.90 -14.98 23.04
C GLY A 337 16.43 -15.18 24.46
N SER A 338 16.76 -16.42 24.81
CA SER A 338 17.14 -16.85 26.17
C SER A 338 18.48 -17.58 26.18
N TYR A 339 19.48 -17.03 25.48
CA TYR A 339 20.83 -17.59 25.44
C TYR A 339 21.56 -17.48 26.78
N THR A 340 22.35 -18.51 27.08
CA THR A 340 23.29 -18.58 28.19
C THR A 340 24.62 -17.88 27.85
N ALA A 341 25.48 -17.68 28.85
CA ALA A 341 26.84 -17.15 28.63
C ALA A 341 27.74 -18.10 27.82
N LYS A 342 27.31 -19.34 27.58
CA LYS A 342 28.03 -20.34 26.80
C LYS A 342 27.55 -20.39 25.34
N ASP A 343 26.25 -20.53 25.12
CA ASP A 343 25.69 -20.71 23.76
C ASP A 343 25.49 -19.37 23.02
N GLY A 344 25.24 -18.27 23.72
CA GLY A 344 25.02 -16.94 23.12
C GLY A 344 26.24 -16.44 22.33
N PRO A 345 27.43 -16.38 22.96
CA PRO A 345 28.64 -15.96 22.25
C PRO A 345 29.01 -16.92 21.11
N GLY A 346 28.85 -18.23 21.32
CA GLY A 346 29.09 -19.24 20.28
C GLY A 346 28.16 -19.10 19.08
N THR A 347 26.88 -18.81 19.33
CA THR A 347 25.88 -18.58 18.28
C THR A 347 26.22 -17.32 17.49
N TYR A 348 26.54 -16.21 18.15
CA TYR A 348 26.93 -14.98 17.46
C TYR A 348 28.23 -15.16 16.64
N ALA A 349 29.22 -15.85 17.18
CA ALA A 349 30.46 -16.18 16.47
C ALA A 349 30.19 -17.02 15.22
N ALA A 350 29.25 -18.00 15.29
CA ALA A 350 28.87 -18.79 14.13
C ALA A 350 28.22 -17.93 13.03
N LEU A 351 27.27 -17.05 13.40
CA LEU A 351 26.55 -16.17 12.47
C LEU A 351 27.44 -15.12 11.79
N THR A 352 28.54 -14.73 12.43
CA THR A 352 29.51 -13.76 11.89
C THR A 352 30.76 -14.39 11.29
N GLY A 353 30.98 -15.68 11.50
CA GLY A 353 32.09 -16.46 10.95
C GLY A 353 31.61 -17.58 10.01
N PRO A 354 31.65 -18.85 10.41
CA PRO A 354 31.47 -20.00 9.51
C PRO A 354 30.10 -20.07 8.81
N LEU A 355 29.04 -19.52 9.40
CA LEU A 355 27.70 -19.51 8.81
C LEU A 355 27.34 -18.17 8.14
N LYS A 356 28.27 -17.20 8.07
CA LYS A 356 28.01 -15.83 7.61
C LYS A 356 27.37 -15.73 6.23
N GLU A 357 27.80 -16.58 5.29
CA GLU A 357 27.29 -16.58 3.91
C GLU A 357 25.97 -17.35 3.77
N GLN A 358 25.66 -18.24 4.72
CA GLN A 358 24.37 -18.95 4.80
C GLN A 358 23.31 -18.14 5.54
N PHE A 359 23.71 -17.32 6.50
CA PHE A 359 22.81 -16.55 7.33
C PHE A 359 22.21 -15.38 6.53
N MET A 360 20.93 -15.49 6.19
CA MET A 360 20.20 -14.51 5.39
C MET A 360 19.87 -13.25 6.21
N GLY A 361 19.61 -13.40 7.51
CA GLY A 361 19.32 -12.30 8.41
C GLY A 361 18.29 -12.63 9.48
N TYR A 362 17.92 -11.60 10.25
CA TYR A 362 16.85 -11.64 11.23
C TYR A 362 15.60 -11.01 10.64
N ILE A 363 14.49 -11.73 10.62
CA ILE A 363 13.20 -11.14 10.26
C ILE A 363 12.58 -10.53 11.51
N HIS A 364 12.36 -9.22 11.45
CA HIS A 364 11.63 -8.44 12.44
C HIS A 364 10.22 -8.16 11.89
N GLY A 365 9.33 -9.16 11.92
CA GLY A 365 7.93 -8.98 11.54
C GLY A 365 7.23 -8.03 12.50
N GLU A 366 6.39 -7.14 11.95
CA GLU A 366 5.71 -6.06 12.67
C GLU A 366 6.64 -5.08 13.40
N ALA A 367 7.96 -5.12 13.13
CA ALA A 367 8.92 -4.40 13.94
C ALA A 367 10.08 -3.80 13.14
N ILE A 368 10.62 -2.69 13.68
CA ILE A 368 11.83 -2.04 13.19
C ILE A 368 13.08 -2.90 13.43
N GLY A 369 13.06 -3.66 14.52
CA GLY A 369 14.19 -4.41 15.04
C GLY A 369 13.74 -5.42 16.08
N THR A 370 14.66 -5.90 16.92
CA THR A 370 14.29 -6.75 18.05
C THR A 370 13.41 -6.02 19.07
N SER A 371 12.78 -6.77 19.98
CA SER A 371 11.96 -6.19 21.05
C SER A 371 12.63 -5.00 21.76
N GLY A 372 11.91 -3.88 21.86
CA GLY A 372 12.37 -2.62 22.47
C GLY A 372 13.04 -1.63 21.53
N ILE A 373 13.20 -1.94 20.24
CA ILE A 373 13.67 -0.99 19.22
C ILE A 373 12.47 -0.25 18.63
N SER A 374 12.49 1.07 18.69
CA SER A 374 11.41 1.94 18.20
C SER A 374 11.98 3.22 17.59
N LEU A 375 11.13 3.98 16.91
CA LEU A 375 11.44 5.37 16.60
C LEU A 375 11.56 6.18 17.90
N PRO A 376 12.56 7.06 18.04
CA PRO A 376 12.66 7.96 19.19
C PRO A 376 11.63 9.08 19.07
N ASP A 377 10.95 9.46 20.16
CA ASP A 377 10.08 10.65 20.13
C ASP A 377 10.91 11.92 19.80
N ASN A 378 10.41 12.76 18.88
CA ASN A 378 11.05 13.99 18.46
C ASN A 378 10.86 15.14 19.49
N LYS A 379 11.48 15.02 20.67
CA LYS A 379 11.39 16.05 21.74
C LYS A 379 12.27 17.28 21.48
N ALA A 380 13.29 17.15 20.64
CA ALA A 380 14.04 18.26 20.10
C ALA A 380 13.25 18.82 18.91
N LYS A 381 13.06 20.12 18.75
CA LYS A 381 12.27 20.71 17.65
C LYS A 381 12.96 20.59 16.27
N LEU A 382 13.44 19.40 15.90
CA LEU A 382 14.03 19.12 14.59
C LEU A 382 12.95 19.20 13.52
N ASP A 383 13.32 19.71 12.35
CA ASP A 383 12.51 19.49 11.16
C ASP A 383 12.51 18.00 10.77
N ARG A 384 11.54 17.61 9.95
CA ARG A 384 11.34 16.20 9.56
C ARG A 384 12.60 15.58 8.94
N ARG A 385 13.36 16.35 8.14
CA ARG A 385 14.57 15.89 7.47
C ARG A 385 15.72 15.67 8.43
N ALA A 386 15.93 16.60 9.37
CA ALA A 386 16.95 16.47 10.41
C ALA A 386 16.65 15.31 11.36
N TYR A 387 15.37 15.06 11.65
CA TYR A 387 14.94 13.88 12.41
C TYR A 387 15.33 12.58 11.71
N VAL A 388 14.99 12.41 10.41
CA VAL A 388 15.34 11.18 9.68
C VAL A 388 16.85 11.04 9.42
N ASP A 389 17.62 12.12 9.30
CA ASP A 389 19.09 12.05 9.17
C ASP A 389 19.73 11.48 10.46
N ALA A 390 19.09 11.62 11.62
CA ALA A 390 19.57 11.08 12.90
C ALA A 390 19.21 9.60 13.13
N LEU A 391 18.12 9.11 12.52
CA LEU A 391 17.60 7.76 12.74
C LEU A 391 18.60 6.63 12.44
N PRO A 392 19.36 6.63 11.32
CA PRO A 392 20.28 5.55 11.00
C PRO A 392 21.32 5.25 12.08
N LYS A 393 21.83 6.28 12.76
CA LYS A 393 22.78 6.09 13.86
C LYS A 393 22.07 5.50 15.08
N HIS A 394 20.93 6.08 15.46
CA HIS A 394 20.15 5.65 16.61
C HIS A 394 19.75 4.17 16.51
N LEU A 395 19.17 3.75 15.37
CA LEU A 395 18.69 2.39 15.17
C LEU A 395 19.84 1.37 15.25
N ARG A 396 20.99 1.64 14.62
CA ARG A 396 22.17 0.77 14.65
C ARG A 396 22.72 0.58 16.06
N GLU A 397 22.86 1.68 16.80
CA GLU A 397 23.39 1.64 18.18
C GLU A 397 22.46 0.86 19.10
N LYS A 398 21.15 1.16 19.06
CA LYS A 398 20.16 0.49 19.91
C LYS A 398 20.01 -0.98 19.58
N GLN A 399 20.03 -1.34 18.30
CA GLN A 399 19.97 -2.74 17.88
C GLN A 399 21.22 -3.52 18.31
N ALA A 400 22.41 -2.91 18.25
CA ALA A 400 23.64 -3.54 18.74
C ALA A 400 23.66 -3.72 20.26
N GLU A 401 23.18 -2.72 21.02
CA GLU A 401 22.97 -2.86 22.46
C GLU A 401 22.02 -4.02 22.79
N ALA A 402 20.88 -4.10 22.08
CA ALA A 402 19.91 -5.18 22.26
C ALA A 402 20.53 -6.54 21.95
N TRP A 403 21.16 -6.70 20.78
CA TRP A 403 21.82 -7.96 20.42
C TRP A 403 22.94 -8.35 21.38
N SER A 404 23.68 -7.37 21.91
CA SER A 404 24.73 -7.65 22.89
C SER A 404 24.17 -8.26 24.18
N ARG A 405 22.99 -7.79 24.63
CA ARG A 405 22.28 -8.37 25.78
C ARG A 405 21.72 -9.76 25.48
N ILE A 406 21.24 -9.99 24.26
CA ILE A 406 20.66 -11.29 23.84
C ILE A 406 21.77 -12.34 23.77
N TYR A 407 22.87 -12.06 23.07
CA TYR A 407 23.97 -13.00 22.86
C TYR A 407 25.01 -13.05 23.99
N LYS A 408 24.88 -12.21 25.02
CA LYS A 408 25.83 -12.12 26.14
C LYS A 408 27.27 -11.85 25.70
N THR A 409 27.45 -11.14 24.59
CA THR A 409 28.75 -10.73 24.03
C THR A 409 28.59 -9.41 23.28
N LYS A 410 29.68 -8.69 23.03
CA LYS A 410 29.62 -7.42 22.30
C LYS A 410 29.26 -7.67 20.84
N VAL A 411 28.17 -7.05 20.39
CA VAL A 411 27.73 -7.04 18.98
C VAL A 411 28.02 -5.68 18.37
N ALA A 412 28.56 -5.68 17.17
CA ALA A 412 28.92 -4.44 16.45
C ALA A 412 27.67 -3.75 15.84
N PRO A 413 27.60 -2.41 15.80
CA PRO A 413 26.54 -1.66 15.12
C PRO A 413 26.31 -2.06 13.66
N GLU A 414 27.36 -2.49 12.96
CA GLU A 414 27.31 -2.95 11.56
C GLU A 414 26.53 -4.26 11.39
N HIS A 415 26.29 -5.01 12.48
CA HIS A 415 25.42 -6.18 12.47
C HIS A 415 23.97 -5.84 12.13
N TRP A 416 23.60 -4.55 12.20
CA TRP A 416 22.35 -4.01 11.64
C TRP A 416 22.11 -4.45 10.20
N SER A 417 23.16 -4.62 9.39
CA SER A 417 23.05 -5.09 8.01
C SER A 417 22.42 -6.48 7.85
N ARG A 418 22.26 -7.23 8.95
CA ARG A 418 21.56 -8.52 9.03
C ARG A 418 20.12 -8.41 9.51
N GLY A 419 19.67 -7.26 9.98
CA GLY A 419 18.26 -7.03 10.30
C GLY A 419 17.45 -6.86 9.03
N ILE A 420 16.26 -7.46 9.01
CA ILE A 420 15.25 -7.34 7.97
C ILE A 420 13.99 -6.84 8.66
N ALA A 421 13.84 -5.52 8.74
CA ALA A 421 12.63 -4.89 9.24
C ALA A 421 11.48 -5.22 8.30
N CYS A 422 10.36 -5.71 8.82
CA CYS A 422 9.16 -6.12 8.07
C CYS A 422 7.91 -5.52 8.73
N LEU A 423 7.81 -4.20 8.74
CA LEU A 423 6.66 -3.52 9.33
C LEU A 423 5.41 -3.64 8.46
N SER A 424 4.22 -3.73 9.07
CA SER A 424 2.93 -3.54 8.40
C SER A 424 2.62 -2.05 8.29
N VAL A 425 2.63 -1.37 9.43
CA VAL A 425 2.48 0.09 9.56
C VAL A 425 3.79 0.82 9.33
N ASP A 426 3.77 2.04 8.79
CA ASP A 426 4.98 2.85 8.51
C ASP A 426 5.99 2.24 7.51
N SER A 427 5.69 1.09 6.88
CA SER A 427 6.63 0.42 5.97
C SER A 427 7.08 1.33 4.82
N ILE A 428 6.14 1.99 4.16
CA ILE A 428 6.46 2.87 3.03
C ILE A 428 7.20 4.15 3.47
N ALA A 429 6.99 4.60 4.71
CA ALA A 429 7.66 5.77 5.26
C ALA A 429 9.15 5.52 5.57
N LEU A 430 9.51 4.26 5.85
CA LEU A 430 10.82 3.88 6.38
C LEU A 430 11.66 3.03 5.41
N ALA A 431 11.10 2.51 4.31
CA ALA A 431 11.76 1.61 3.37
C ALA A 431 13.15 2.12 2.91
N HIS A 432 13.27 3.37 2.46
CA HIS A 432 14.55 3.97 2.05
C HIS A 432 15.49 4.23 3.23
N LEU A 433 14.96 4.54 4.41
CA LEU A 433 15.76 4.81 5.62
C LEU A 433 16.42 3.53 6.13
N TYR A 434 15.77 2.38 6.01
CA TYR A 434 16.38 1.10 6.33
C TYR A 434 17.57 0.79 5.43
N HIS A 435 17.45 1.03 4.12
CA HIS A 435 18.60 0.90 3.23
C HIS A 435 19.70 1.94 3.50
N GLU A 436 19.37 3.22 3.73
CA GLU A 436 20.38 4.24 4.10
C GLU A 436 21.11 3.87 5.40
N SER A 437 20.42 3.25 6.36
CA SER A 437 21.03 2.78 7.61
C SER A 437 21.91 1.54 7.44
N GLY A 438 21.95 0.94 6.26
CA GLY A 438 22.83 -0.17 5.90
C GLY A 438 22.16 -1.55 5.90
N ALA A 439 20.83 -1.62 6.00
CA ALA A 439 20.11 -2.88 5.79
C ALA A 439 20.29 -3.34 4.33
N ARG A 440 20.71 -4.59 4.15
CA ARG A 440 20.88 -5.19 2.81
C ARG A 440 19.55 -5.63 2.22
N THR A 441 18.69 -6.17 3.09
CA THR A 441 17.33 -6.58 2.76
C THR A 441 16.37 -5.81 3.65
N VAL A 442 15.33 -5.26 3.05
CA VAL A 442 14.20 -4.66 3.76
C VAL A 442 12.95 -5.51 3.45
N GLY A 443 12.00 -5.56 4.36
CA GLY A 443 10.73 -6.17 4.05
C GLY A 443 9.59 -5.25 4.44
N TYR A 444 8.42 -5.63 3.98
CA TYR A 444 7.19 -5.10 4.51
C TYR A 444 6.30 -6.28 4.86
N GLU A 445 5.56 -6.12 5.94
CA GLU A 445 4.42 -6.97 6.19
C GLU A 445 3.25 -6.52 5.34
N ILE A 446 2.48 -7.50 4.89
CA ILE A 446 1.19 -7.23 4.27
C ILE A 446 0.12 -8.16 4.79
N ASP A 447 -0.99 -7.57 5.18
CA ASP A 447 -2.27 -8.22 5.39
C ASP A 447 -3.35 -7.55 4.52
N ALA A 448 -4.60 -7.99 4.63
CA ALA A 448 -5.70 -7.47 3.83
C ALA A 448 -6.30 -6.14 4.34
N THR A 449 -5.90 -5.67 5.52
CA THR A 449 -6.26 -4.35 6.06
C THR A 449 -5.36 -3.25 5.56
N ASN A 450 -4.11 -3.57 5.24
CA ASN A 450 -3.21 -2.60 4.62
C ASN A 450 -3.76 -2.22 3.25
N VAL A 451 -3.98 -0.93 3.05
CA VAL A 451 -4.34 -0.41 1.74
C VAL A 451 -3.16 -0.54 0.78
N HIS A 452 -3.49 -0.87 -0.47
CA HIS A 452 -2.63 -0.60 -1.61
C HIS A 452 -1.31 -1.39 -1.76
N VAL A 453 -1.38 -2.72 -1.85
CA VAL A 453 -0.26 -3.62 -2.16
C VAL A 453 0.64 -3.14 -3.32
N PRO A 454 0.14 -2.73 -4.51
CA PRO A 454 1.03 -2.27 -5.58
C PRO A 454 1.86 -1.03 -5.23
N MET A 455 1.34 -0.14 -4.38
CA MET A 455 2.03 1.08 -3.97
C MET A 455 3.13 0.70 -2.99
N ARG A 456 2.83 -0.15 -2.01
CA ARG A 456 3.83 -0.66 -1.06
C ARG A 456 4.99 -1.33 -1.80
N ILE A 457 4.69 -2.15 -2.80
CA ILE A 457 5.71 -2.74 -3.69
C ILE A 457 6.54 -1.64 -4.39
N ALA A 458 5.93 -0.57 -4.89
CA ALA A 458 6.65 0.53 -5.54
C ALA A 458 7.62 1.26 -4.58
N PHE A 459 7.28 1.38 -3.30
CA PHE A 459 8.18 1.91 -2.27
C PHE A 459 9.35 0.98 -1.98
N GLU A 460 9.07 -0.30 -1.71
CA GLU A 460 10.11 -1.30 -1.43
C GLU A 460 11.06 -1.50 -2.62
N ARG A 461 10.50 -1.65 -3.82
CA ARG A 461 11.25 -1.82 -5.07
C ARG A 461 12.06 -0.56 -5.41
N GLY A 462 11.46 0.62 -5.29
CA GLY A 462 12.13 1.88 -5.58
C GLY A 462 13.29 2.16 -4.62
N ALA A 463 13.09 1.91 -3.32
CA ALA A 463 14.15 1.98 -2.30
C ALA A 463 15.27 0.97 -2.59
N ALA A 464 14.93 -0.30 -2.82
CA ALA A 464 15.92 -1.32 -3.16
C ALA A 464 16.75 -0.94 -4.41
N ARG A 465 16.11 -0.43 -5.46
CA ARG A 465 16.75 0.06 -6.70
C ARG A 465 17.68 1.23 -6.45
N GLN A 466 17.22 2.22 -5.68
CA GLN A 466 18.00 3.43 -5.42
C GLN A 466 19.25 3.16 -4.57
N TYR A 467 19.18 2.19 -3.66
CA TYR A 467 20.25 1.90 -2.70
C TYR A 467 21.09 0.66 -3.05
N GLY A 468 20.64 -0.16 -3.99
CA GLY A 468 21.27 -1.41 -4.39
C GLY A 468 21.07 -2.54 -3.38
N GLY A 469 19.86 -2.66 -2.86
CA GLY A 469 19.45 -3.69 -1.90
C GLY A 469 18.48 -4.71 -2.48
N SER A 470 18.05 -5.64 -1.63
CA SER A 470 16.94 -6.58 -1.89
C SER A 470 15.75 -6.21 -1.02
N TRP A 471 14.57 -6.69 -1.41
CA TRP A 471 13.39 -6.61 -0.56
C TRP A 471 12.62 -7.93 -0.52
N ILE A 472 11.86 -8.16 0.55
CA ILE A 472 11.04 -9.36 0.76
C ILE A 472 9.62 -8.98 1.18
N ASN A 473 8.71 -9.95 1.10
CA ASN A 473 7.41 -9.82 1.72
C ASN A 473 7.27 -10.78 2.91
N TYR A 474 6.92 -10.23 4.07
CA TYR A 474 6.38 -10.95 5.21
C TYR A 474 4.86 -10.97 5.06
N ALA A 475 4.31 -12.03 4.49
CA ALA A 475 2.89 -12.11 4.18
C ALA A 475 2.09 -12.65 5.37
N SER A 476 0.94 -12.02 5.67
CA SER A 476 -0.03 -12.52 6.63
C SER A 476 -1.37 -12.79 5.97
N GLY A 477 -1.99 -13.93 6.30
CA GLY A 477 -3.35 -14.29 5.88
C GLY A 477 -4.46 -13.56 6.65
N ASN A 478 -4.10 -12.49 7.36
CA ASN A 478 -5.01 -11.75 8.23
C ASN A 478 -5.92 -10.78 7.43
N PHE A 479 -7.15 -10.65 7.90
CA PHE A 479 -8.05 -9.55 7.58
C PHE A 479 -8.59 -9.02 8.92
N GLY A 480 -8.02 -7.93 9.41
CA GLY A 480 -8.12 -7.54 10.83
C GLY A 480 -7.57 -8.66 11.71
N ASP A 481 -8.14 -8.84 12.89
CA ASP A 481 -7.76 -9.91 13.82
C ASP A 481 -8.30 -11.31 13.44
N ALA A 482 -8.60 -11.55 12.16
CA ALA A 482 -9.16 -12.79 11.67
C ALA A 482 -8.28 -13.43 10.60
N CYS A 483 -8.08 -14.74 10.67
CA CYS A 483 -7.19 -15.46 9.77
C CYS A 483 -7.64 -16.90 9.53
N ASN A 484 -7.42 -17.40 8.31
CA ASN A 484 -7.75 -18.78 7.97
C ASN A 484 -6.78 -19.73 8.65
N TYR A 485 -7.25 -20.63 9.51
CA TYR A 485 -6.44 -21.75 10.02
C TYR A 485 -7.03 -23.10 9.65
N PHE A 486 -6.23 -23.96 9.02
CA PHE A 486 -6.60 -25.32 8.61
C PHE A 486 -6.11 -26.43 9.58
N THR A 487 -5.74 -26.04 10.80
CA THR A 487 -5.36 -26.91 11.93
C THR A 487 -6.30 -26.71 13.13
N GLN A 488 -6.44 -27.74 13.98
CA GLN A 488 -7.14 -27.64 15.27
C GLN A 488 -6.29 -27.00 16.37
N ASN A 489 -4.98 -26.87 16.16
CA ASN A 489 -4.04 -26.20 17.07
C ASN A 489 -3.46 -24.94 16.42
N PRO A 490 -4.29 -23.92 16.09
CA PRO A 490 -3.77 -22.64 15.59
C PRO A 490 -2.90 -21.94 16.65
N VAL A 491 -2.03 -21.03 16.21
CA VAL A 491 -1.18 -20.23 17.10
C VAL A 491 -2.03 -19.39 18.05
N VAL A 492 -3.15 -18.85 17.58
CA VAL A 492 -4.17 -18.20 18.40
C VAL A 492 -5.37 -19.13 18.56
N PRO A 493 -5.77 -19.53 19.79
CA PRO A 493 -6.85 -20.48 20.01
C PRO A 493 -8.16 -20.07 19.33
N ARG A 494 -8.84 -21.04 18.70
CA ARG A 494 -10.20 -20.83 18.18
C ARG A 494 -11.15 -20.51 19.33
N GLY A 495 -11.97 -19.49 19.19
CA GLY A 495 -12.96 -19.15 20.21
C GLY A 495 -12.33 -18.71 21.53
N ALA A 496 -11.26 -17.90 21.49
CA ALA A 496 -10.83 -17.10 22.65
C ALA A 496 -12.07 -16.56 23.39
N PRO A 497 -12.07 -16.57 24.74
CA PRO A 497 -13.27 -16.35 25.56
C PRO A 497 -13.90 -14.94 25.41
N SER A 498 -13.32 -14.09 24.56
CA SER A 498 -13.83 -12.78 24.21
C SER A 498 -14.66 -12.86 22.93
N TRP A 499 -15.96 -12.56 23.06
CA TRP A 499 -16.96 -12.51 21.97
C TRP A 499 -16.53 -11.68 20.74
N PHE A 500 -15.68 -10.68 20.96
CA PHE A 500 -15.21 -9.75 19.95
C PHE A 500 -13.86 -10.14 19.32
N HIS A 501 -13.12 -11.10 19.89
CA HIS A 501 -11.66 -11.19 19.68
C HIS A 501 -11.12 -12.56 19.24
N SER A 502 -11.94 -13.47 18.69
CA SER A 502 -11.39 -14.63 18.00
C SER A 502 -12.22 -15.12 16.83
N ARG A 503 -11.68 -14.91 15.63
CA ARG A 503 -12.20 -15.43 14.38
C ARG A 503 -11.05 -16.06 13.58
N TYR A 504 -10.61 -17.21 14.06
CA TYR A 504 -9.51 -18.03 13.49
C TYR A 504 -10.03 -19.36 12.92
N ALA A 505 -11.23 -19.34 12.34
CA ALA A 505 -11.79 -20.51 11.66
C ALA A 505 -11.25 -20.67 10.24
N ILE A 506 -11.57 -21.80 9.61
CA ILE A 506 -11.19 -22.07 8.21
C ILE A 506 -11.75 -21.05 7.22
N THR A 507 -12.84 -20.36 7.60
CA THR A 507 -13.55 -19.37 6.78
C THR A 507 -13.25 -17.92 7.15
N ASP A 508 -12.44 -17.68 8.18
CA ASP A 508 -12.16 -16.33 8.66
C ASP A 508 -10.89 -15.79 7.98
N GLY A 509 -10.72 -14.46 7.92
CA GLY A 509 -9.58 -13.84 7.24
C GLY A 509 -9.79 -13.65 5.75
N VAL A 510 -8.73 -13.84 4.97
CA VAL A 510 -8.67 -13.49 3.54
C VAL A 510 -9.39 -14.47 2.61
N SER A 511 -9.59 -14.07 1.37
CA SER A 511 -10.02 -14.98 0.31
C SER A 511 -8.81 -15.77 -0.21
N ILE A 512 -9.03 -17.00 -0.69
CA ILE A 512 -7.96 -17.79 -1.34
C ILE A 512 -7.46 -17.10 -2.62
N SER A 513 -8.35 -16.36 -3.29
CA SER A 513 -8.04 -15.48 -4.42
C SER A 513 -6.98 -14.44 -4.06
N TRP A 514 -7.18 -13.73 -2.95
CA TRP A 514 -6.26 -12.73 -2.43
C TRP A 514 -4.90 -13.35 -2.10
N TYR A 515 -4.91 -14.45 -1.32
CA TYR A 515 -3.71 -15.20 -0.94
C TYR A 515 -2.88 -15.60 -2.16
N ARG A 516 -3.55 -16.15 -3.19
CA ARG A 516 -2.90 -16.54 -4.45
C ARG A 516 -2.34 -15.33 -5.19
N LYS A 517 -3.10 -14.26 -5.37
CA LYS A 517 -2.63 -13.07 -6.11
C LYS A 517 -1.43 -12.41 -5.45
N LEU A 518 -1.35 -12.42 -4.11
CA LEU A 518 -0.24 -11.83 -3.38
C LEU A 518 1.11 -12.47 -3.73
N TYR A 519 1.17 -13.79 -3.91
CA TYR A 519 2.38 -14.47 -4.37
C TYR A 519 2.87 -13.93 -5.71
N TYR A 520 1.96 -13.82 -6.69
CA TYR A 520 2.30 -13.41 -8.05
C TYR A 520 2.68 -11.93 -8.10
N MET A 521 1.96 -11.06 -7.38
CA MET A 521 2.27 -9.63 -7.30
C MET A 521 3.66 -9.39 -6.71
N ASN A 522 4.02 -10.09 -5.63
CA ASN A 522 5.35 -9.97 -5.03
C ASN A 522 6.44 -10.61 -5.90
N TYR A 523 6.22 -11.81 -6.43
CA TYR A 523 7.17 -12.50 -7.29
C TYR A 523 7.46 -11.73 -8.57
N LEU A 524 6.44 -11.27 -9.28
CA LEU A 524 6.60 -10.49 -10.51
C LEU A 524 6.91 -9.02 -10.21
N GLY A 525 6.57 -8.54 -9.02
CA GLY A 525 6.94 -7.20 -8.54
C GLY A 525 8.41 -7.06 -8.18
N GLY A 526 9.17 -8.15 -8.06
CA GLY A 526 10.61 -8.14 -7.84
C GLY A 526 11.07 -8.51 -6.41
N ALA A 527 10.19 -9.08 -5.58
CA ALA A 527 10.56 -9.56 -4.24
C ALA A 527 11.63 -10.66 -4.36
N SER A 528 12.63 -10.64 -3.48
CA SER A 528 13.68 -11.67 -3.41
C SER A 528 13.26 -12.89 -2.58
N ALA A 529 12.27 -12.71 -1.70
CA ALA A 529 11.65 -13.81 -0.98
C ALA A 529 10.23 -13.48 -0.50
N ILE A 530 9.48 -14.53 -0.17
CA ILE A 530 8.20 -14.45 0.54
C ILE A 530 8.24 -15.40 1.74
N TYR A 531 7.84 -14.92 2.91
CA TYR A 531 7.61 -15.70 4.12
C TYR A 531 6.14 -15.52 4.54
N TRP A 532 5.41 -16.61 4.81
CA TRP A 532 4.07 -16.50 5.40
C TRP A 532 4.14 -16.63 6.92
N GLU A 533 3.53 -15.70 7.63
CA GLU A 533 3.41 -15.70 9.08
C GLU A 533 2.85 -17.03 9.62
N GLN A 534 1.79 -17.54 9.00
CA GLN A 534 1.15 -18.80 9.38
C GLN A 534 1.98 -20.04 8.98
N ASN A 535 3.18 -19.86 8.41
CA ASN A 535 4.13 -20.91 8.06
C ASN A 535 3.55 -21.95 7.07
N LEU A 536 4.30 -23.01 6.76
CA LEU A 536 3.78 -24.13 5.98
C LEU A 536 2.79 -25.02 6.76
N THR A 537 2.65 -24.83 8.08
CA THR A 537 1.67 -25.55 8.92
C THR A 537 0.24 -25.31 8.47
N ASN A 538 -0.04 -24.21 7.76
CA ASN A 538 -1.35 -23.91 7.23
C ASN A 538 -1.62 -24.48 5.82
N GLN A 539 -0.66 -25.21 5.23
CA GLN A 539 -0.74 -25.71 3.84
C GLN A 539 -1.33 -27.11 3.71
N PHE A 540 -1.47 -27.83 4.83
CA PHE A 540 -2.04 -29.17 4.89
C PHE A 540 -3.25 -29.20 5.83
N LEU A 541 -4.20 -30.08 5.55
CA LEU A 541 -5.39 -30.26 6.40
C LEU A 541 -5.82 -31.72 6.47
N LEU A 542 -6.51 -32.06 7.56
CA LEU A 542 -7.34 -33.25 7.66
C LEU A 542 -8.80 -32.82 7.39
N PRO A 543 -9.44 -33.27 6.29
CA PRO A 543 -10.72 -32.70 5.84
C PRO A 543 -11.91 -33.09 6.74
N GLY A 544 -11.75 -34.14 7.56
CA GLY A 544 -12.79 -34.58 8.47
C GLY A 544 -12.29 -35.69 9.41
N PRO A 545 -13.11 -36.09 10.39
CA PRO A 545 -12.77 -37.17 11.33
C PRO A 545 -12.64 -38.53 10.63
N GLY A 546 -12.02 -39.50 11.30
CA GLY A 546 -11.92 -40.87 10.79
C GLY A 546 -10.77 -41.10 9.79
N THR A 547 -11.04 -41.89 8.75
CA THR A 547 -10.01 -42.43 7.82
C THR A 547 -9.67 -41.51 6.66
N HIS A 548 -10.18 -40.27 6.62
CA HIS A 548 -9.86 -39.34 5.54
C HIS A 548 -8.35 -39.10 5.42
N PRO A 549 -7.77 -39.14 4.22
CA PRO A 549 -6.35 -38.85 4.03
C PRO A 549 -6.07 -37.36 4.28
N ILE A 550 -4.83 -37.05 4.67
CA ILE A 550 -4.32 -35.69 4.68
C ILE A 550 -4.27 -35.16 3.24
N GLN A 551 -4.70 -33.90 3.07
CA GLN A 551 -4.76 -33.21 1.79
C GLN A 551 -4.07 -31.85 1.89
N LEU A 552 -3.78 -31.25 0.74
CA LEU A 552 -3.48 -29.82 0.70
C LEU A 552 -4.69 -29.01 1.17
N SER A 553 -4.41 -27.97 1.94
CA SER A 553 -5.40 -26.96 2.27
C SER A 553 -5.72 -26.09 1.03
N PRO A 554 -6.78 -25.26 1.07
CA PRO A 554 -6.98 -24.24 0.05
C PRO A 554 -5.75 -23.33 -0.16
N PHE A 555 -5.04 -22.93 0.92
CA PHE A 555 -3.75 -22.25 0.79
C PHE A 555 -2.69 -23.16 0.19
N GLY A 556 -2.65 -24.43 0.60
CA GLY A 556 -1.75 -25.45 0.02
C GLY A 556 -1.86 -25.55 -1.49
N ARG A 557 -3.08 -25.63 -2.02
CA ARG A 557 -3.33 -25.67 -3.47
C ARG A 557 -2.86 -24.40 -4.17
N ALA A 558 -3.14 -23.22 -3.59
CA ALA A 558 -2.67 -21.95 -4.16
C ALA A 558 -1.13 -21.85 -4.16
N THR A 559 -0.47 -22.35 -3.11
CA THR A 559 0.99 -22.40 -2.98
C THR A 559 1.61 -23.38 -3.98
N GLU A 560 1.04 -24.58 -4.14
CA GLU A 560 1.45 -25.57 -5.14
C GLU A 560 1.38 -24.99 -6.56
N ASP A 561 0.25 -24.35 -6.91
CA ASP A 561 0.05 -23.70 -8.20
C ASP A 561 1.12 -22.62 -8.46
N PHE A 562 1.42 -21.79 -7.45
CA PHE A 562 2.44 -20.75 -7.55
C PHE A 562 3.86 -21.34 -7.72
N GLN A 563 4.24 -22.35 -6.94
CA GLN A 563 5.55 -22.99 -7.08
C GLN A 563 5.73 -23.64 -8.45
N ALA A 564 4.67 -24.27 -8.97
CA ALA A 564 4.66 -24.81 -10.33
C ALA A 564 4.87 -23.70 -11.36
N PHE A 565 4.21 -22.53 -11.19
CA PHE A 565 4.41 -21.36 -12.03
C PHE A 565 5.86 -20.83 -11.95
N ALA A 566 6.39 -20.60 -10.76
CA ALA A 566 7.75 -20.10 -10.57
C ALA A 566 8.79 -21.03 -11.21
N SER A 567 8.57 -22.34 -11.14
CA SER A 567 9.44 -23.35 -11.77
C SER A 567 9.35 -23.33 -13.30
N ARG A 568 8.20 -22.99 -13.89
CA ARG A 568 8.01 -22.82 -15.34
C ARG A 568 8.58 -21.50 -15.87
N VAL A 569 8.70 -20.49 -15.01
CA VAL A 569 9.17 -19.14 -15.37
C VAL A 569 10.46 -18.81 -14.61
N PRO A 570 11.59 -19.50 -14.90
CA PRO A 570 12.85 -19.28 -14.20
C PRO A 570 13.46 -17.90 -14.53
N ASP A 571 13.18 -17.36 -15.71
CA ASP A 571 13.44 -15.95 -16.03
C ASP A 571 12.16 -15.14 -15.84
N ARG A 572 11.92 -14.69 -14.59
CA ARG A 572 10.79 -13.81 -14.25
C ARG A 572 10.98 -12.35 -14.68
N GLY A 573 12.12 -12.03 -15.30
CA GLY A 573 12.47 -10.69 -15.75
C GLY A 573 12.62 -9.65 -14.63
N GLU A 574 12.90 -8.42 -15.04
CA GLU A 574 12.89 -7.23 -14.18
C GLU A 574 11.58 -6.46 -14.35
N PRO A 575 10.89 -6.06 -13.26
CA PRO A 575 9.69 -5.23 -13.34
C PRO A 575 9.99 -3.92 -14.11
N TYR A 576 9.16 -3.59 -15.09
CA TYR A 576 9.34 -2.42 -15.97
C TYR A 576 8.48 -1.25 -15.50
N THR A 577 9.09 -0.32 -14.75
CA THR A 577 8.41 0.77 -14.05
C THR A 577 9.03 2.12 -14.44
N PRO A 578 8.70 2.63 -15.63
CA PRO A 578 9.38 3.75 -16.27
C PRO A 578 9.14 5.12 -15.61
N ILE A 579 8.33 5.19 -14.55
CA ILE A 579 8.03 6.43 -13.83
C ILE A 579 8.57 6.34 -12.40
N GLY A 580 9.53 7.20 -12.07
CA GLY A 580 10.02 7.39 -10.70
C GLY A 580 9.28 8.55 -10.02
N LEU A 581 8.62 8.29 -8.90
CA LEU A 581 8.06 9.31 -8.03
C LEU A 581 9.13 9.73 -7.01
N LEU A 582 9.67 10.93 -7.15
CA LEU A 582 10.77 11.44 -6.31
C LEU A 582 10.21 12.27 -5.14
N LEU A 583 10.34 11.76 -3.92
CA LEU A 583 9.88 12.42 -2.71
C LEU A 583 11.03 13.08 -1.95
N GLY A 584 10.70 13.91 -0.95
CA GLY A 584 11.69 14.34 0.03
C GLY A 584 12.20 13.16 0.86
N TYR A 585 13.50 13.13 1.17
CA TYR A 585 14.13 12.11 2.01
C TYR A 585 13.48 11.98 3.40
N GLY A 586 12.90 13.08 3.89
CA GLY A 586 12.16 13.12 5.14
C GLY A 586 10.66 12.89 5.00
N HIS A 587 10.12 12.50 3.84
CA HIS A 587 8.67 12.57 3.56
C HIS A 587 7.82 11.99 4.70
N GLY A 588 8.19 10.83 5.26
CA GLY A 588 7.48 10.24 6.40
C GLY A 588 6.02 9.84 6.12
N TYR A 589 5.62 9.92 4.85
CA TYR A 589 4.27 9.67 4.38
C TYR A 589 3.88 8.21 4.58
N GLU A 590 2.90 7.96 5.44
CA GLU A 590 2.15 6.71 5.54
C GLU A 590 0.81 7.02 6.20
N ARG A 591 -0.27 6.52 5.60
CA ARG A 591 -1.64 6.69 6.10
C ARG A 591 -2.04 5.57 7.07
N VAL A 592 -1.36 4.44 6.99
CA VAL A 592 -1.48 3.29 7.88
C VAL A 592 -0.45 3.37 9.00
N ASN A 593 -0.76 4.10 10.08
CA ASN A 593 0.09 4.20 11.27
C ASN A 593 -0.74 4.39 12.56
N TYR A 594 -0.18 4.05 13.73
CA TYR A 594 -0.91 4.09 15.01
C TYR A 594 -1.00 5.47 15.68
N ARG A 595 -0.31 6.50 15.14
CA ARG A 595 -0.23 7.83 15.76
C ARG A 595 -0.96 8.92 14.97
N CYS A 596 -1.48 8.60 13.78
CA CYS A 596 -2.09 9.52 12.81
C CYS A 596 -1.23 10.79 12.59
N LYS A 597 0.09 10.57 12.50
CA LYS A 597 1.12 11.59 12.32
C LYS A 597 2.25 11.01 11.51
N MET A 598 2.82 11.83 10.62
CA MET A 598 3.99 11.44 9.84
C MET A 598 5.15 11.19 10.80
N LEU A 599 5.79 10.02 10.68
CA LEU A 599 6.84 9.55 11.59
C LEU A 599 6.47 9.73 13.07
N HIS A 600 5.20 9.50 13.41
CA HIS A 600 4.64 9.49 14.76
C HIS A 600 4.56 10.84 15.48
N ASP A 601 5.23 11.88 14.99
CA ASP A 601 5.32 13.18 15.68
C ASP A 601 4.93 14.39 14.82
N PHE A 602 4.99 14.29 13.49
CA PHE A 602 4.78 15.43 12.60
C PHE A 602 3.35 15.49 12.09
N GLN A 603 2.70 16.64 12.30
CA GLN A 603 1.37 16.93 11.78
C GLN A 603 1.37 16.90 10.24
N GLU A 604 0.28 16.42 9.64
CA GLU A 604 0.05 16.47 8.20
C GLU A 604 0.11 17.92 7.70
N ASP A 605 0.86 18.17 6.63
CA ASP A 605 0.94 19.46 5.95
C ASP A 605 0.47 19.39 4.48
N LYS A 606 0.65 20.49 3.74
CA LYS A 606 0.24 20.56 2.31
C LYS A 606 1.07 19.67 1.39
N ASN A 607 2.32 19.36 1.77
CA ASN A 607 3.15 18.41 1.03
C ASN A 607 2.62 16.99 1.22
N ASP A 608 2.15 16.65 2.42
CA ASP A 608 1.53 15.35 2.68
C ASP A 608 0.20 15.19 1.92
N LEU A 609 -0.61 16.26 1.85
CA LEU A 609 -1.83 16.29 1.03
C LEU A 609 -1.54 16.14 -0.47
N GLU A 610 -0.47 16.76 -0.97
CA GLU A 610 0.01 16.56 -2.34
C GLU A 610 0.31 15.09 -2.61
N LEU A 611 1.05 14.43 -1.72
CA LEU A 611 1.39 13.01 -1.87
C LEU A 611 0.14 12.13 -1.85
N ARG A 612 -0.79 12.36 -0.93
CA ARG A 612 -2.07 11.64 -0.86
C ARG A 612 -2.82 11.72 -2.18
N GLU A 613 -3.01 12.92 -2.71
CA GLU A 613 -3.77 13.11 -3.94
C GLU A 613 -3.02 12.62 -5.18
N LEU A 614 -1.69 12.79 -5.25
CA LEU A 614 -0.88 12.25 -6.34
C LEU A 614 -0.95 10.72 -6.38
N PHE A 615 -0.87 10.05 -5.21
CA PHE A 615 -0.98 8.61 -5.14
C PHE A 615 -2.38 8.10 -5.49
N ASN A 616 -3.43 8.83 -5.09
CA ASN A 616 -4.80 8.56 -5.55
C ASN A 616 -4.94 8.69 -7.08
N VAL A 617 -4.15 9.54 -7.72
CA VAL A 617 -4.08 9.62 -9.19
C VAL A 617 -3.29 8.46 -9.78
N CYS A 618 -2.07 8.19 -9.30
CA CYS A 618 -1.17 7.17 -9.84
C CYS A 618 -1.79 5.77 -9.79
N TRP A 619 -2.57 5.48 -8.76
CA TRP A 619 -3.21 4.18 -8.61
C TRP A 619 -4.73 4.27 -8.50
N HIS A 620 -5.34 5.23 -9.17
CA HIS A 620 -6.78 5.29 -9.34
C HIS A 620 -7.32 3.92 -9.83
N PRO A 621 -8.43 3.40 -9.26
CA PRO A 621 -9.39 4.06 -8.37
C PRO A 621 -9.17 3.84 -6.86
N ALA A 622 -7.94 3.67 -6.38
CA ALA A 622 -7.64 3.40 -4.97
C ALA A 622 -8.40 4.29 -3.97
N GLY A 623 -8.34 5.61 -4.13
CA GLY A 623 -9.04 6.55 -3.23
C GLY A 623 -10.58 6.45 -3.24
N GLU A 624 -11.18 5.86 -4.28
CA GLU A 624 -12.61 5.51 -4.29
C GLU A 624 -12.88 4.20 -3.55
N LEU A 625 -12.00 3.21 -3.75
CA LEU A 625 -12.15 1.87 -3.17
C LEU A 625 -11.94 1.86 -1.66
N GLU A 626 -11.06 2.72 -1.15
CA GLU A 626 -10.80 2.89 0.28
C GLU A 626 -12.07 3.20 1.11
N GLY A 627 -13.03 3.95 0.55
CA GLY A 627 -14.29 4.27 1.25
C GLY A 627 -15.37 3.18 1.16
N LYS A 628 -15.16 2.12 0.37
CA LYS A 628 -16.16 1.05 0.19
C LYS A 628 -16.16 0.06 1.36
N PRO A 629 -17.21 -0.78 1.52
CA PRO A 629 -17.19 -1.89 2.47
C PRO A 629 -15.90 -2.71 2.39
N ALA A 630 -15.26 -2.94 3.54
CA ALA A 630 -13.95 -3.58 3.59
C ALA A 630 -14.00 -5.03 3.06
N SER A 631 -13.15 -5.33 2.09
CA SER A 631 -12.94 -6.68 1.56
C SER A 631 -11.50 -6.83 1.07
N PRO A 632 -10.83 -7.97 1.31
CA PRO A 632 -9.43 -8.15 0.94
C PRO A 632 -9.12 -7.78 -0.50
N ASP A 633 -9.94 -8.23 -1.45
CA ASP A 633 -9.71 -8.00 -2.88
C ASP A 633 -10.06 -6.56 -3.35
N VAL A 634 -10.67 -5.73 -2.51
CA VAL A 634 -11.13 -4.37 -2.88
C VAL A 634 -10.11 -3.29 -2.49
N GLN A 635 -9.84 -3.10 -1.20
CA GLN A 635 -8.99 -1.99 -0.72
C GLN A 635 -7.50 -2.30 -0.82
N SER A 636 -7.11 -3.55 -0.56
CA SER A 636 -5.68 -3.88 -0.52
C SER A 636 -5.08 -3.98 -1.93
N MET A 637 -5.83 -4.42 -2.94
CA MET A 637 -5.33 -4.63 -4.30
C MET A 637 -6.16 -3.89 -5.36
N PRO A 638 -6.18 -2.56 -5.35
CA PRO A 638 -6.93 -1.78 -6.32
C PRO A 638 -6.41 -2.01 -7.74
N SER A 639 -7.33 -2.09 -8.72
CA SER A 639 -6.96 -2.26 -10.13
C SER A 639 -6.52 -0.93 -10.75
N GLY A 640 -5.27 -0.53 -10.51
CA GLY A 640 -4.72 0.74 -11.00
C GLY A 640 -4.85 0.92 -12.52
N VAL A 641 -5.43 2.03 -12.98
CA VAL A 641 -5.68 2.31 -14.42
C VAL A 641 -4.41 2.41 -15.26
N PHE A 642 -3.29 2.76 -14.64
CA PHE A 642 -1.98 2.85 -15.28
C PHE A 642 -1.15 1.56 -15.14
N GLY A 643 -1.66 0.55 -14.43
CA GLY A 643 -0.91 -0.64 -14.04
C GLY A 643 0.10 -0.38 -12.90
N ASP A 644 0.88 -1.40 -12.55
CA ASP A 644 2.01 -1.28 -11.62
C ASP A 644 3.28 -0.87 -12.37
N ILE A 645 3.41 0.44 -12.62
CA ILE A 645 4.47 1.03 -13.47
C ILE A 645 5.31 2.10 -12.76
N PHE A 646 5.16 2.24 -11.45
CA PHE A 646 5.78 3.27 -10.64
C PHE A 646 6.86 2.68 -9.72
N ASP A 647 7.90 3.46 -9.46
CA ASP A 647 8.78 3.28 -8.30
C ASP A 647 8.77 4.57 -7.48
N VAL A 648 9.02 4.45 -6.17
CA VAL A 648 9.20 5.61 -5.30
C VAL A 648 10.67 5.76 -4.92
N LEU A 649 11.20 6.95 -5.12
CA LEU A 649 12.59 7.35 -4.85
C LEU A 649 12.62 8.52 -3.87
N VAL A 650 13.79 8.81 -3.30
CA VAL A 650 13.98 9.98 -2.42
C VAL A 650 15.12 10.90 -2.86
N ASP A 651 15.04 12.17 -2.47
CA ASP A 651 15.94 13.27 -2.86
C ASP A 651 17.34 13.27 -2.20
N ARG A 652 18.05 12.14 -2.28
CA ARG A 652 19.38 11.99 -1.66
C ARG A 652 20.50 12.28 -2.67
N PRO A 653 21.36 13.32 -2.46
CA PRO A 653 22.45 13.65 -3.40
C PRO A 653 23.38 12.49 -3.71
N GLY A 654 23.74 11.68 -2.70
CA GLY A 654 24.60 10.51 -2.88
C GLY A 654 23.95 9.36 -3.66
N LYS A 655 22.66 9.47 -4.00
CA LYS A 655 21.87 8.46 -4.73
C LYS A 655 21.19 9.02 -5.98
N ALA A 656 21.51 10.26 -6.37
CA ALA A 656 20.84 10.94 -7.48
C ALA A 656 21.07 10.28 -8.86
N ALA A 657 22.12 9.45 -9.01
CA ALA A 657 22.35 8.68 -10.23
C ALA A 657 21.16 7.76 -10.58
N ALA A 658 20.38 7.34 -9.58
CA ALA A 658 19.21 6.49 -9.80
C ALA A 658 18.16 7.14 -10.72
N LEU A 659 18.06 8.48 -10.73
CA LEU A 659 17.11 9.22 -11.56
C LEU A 659 17.31 8.95 -13.06
N THR A 660 18.56 8.75 -13.48
CA THR A 660 18.92 8.57 -14.90
C THR A 660 18.37 7.29 -15.53
N GLN A 661 17.88 6.36 -14.71
CA GLN A 661 17.29 5.10 -15.14
C GLN A 661 15.85 5.26 -15.66
N TYR A 662 15.18 6.34 -15.28
CA TYR A 662 13.75 6.55 -15.52
C TYR A 662 13.53 7.52 -16.68
N PRO A 663 12.65 7.21 -17.65
CA PRO A 663 12.16 8.18 -18.64
C PRO A 663 11.48 9.41 -18.03
N VAL A 664 10.73 9.20 -16.94
CA VAL A 664 9.97 10.23 -16.24
C VAL A 664 10.28 10.20 -14.75
N VAL A 665 10.59 11.36 -14.20
CA VAL A 665 10.70 11.59 -12.76
C VAL A 665 9.68 12.64 -12.37
N TRP A 666 8.72 12.27 -11.52
CA TRP A 666 7.74 13.18 -10.94
C TRP A 666 8.15 13.52 -9.52
N ALA A 667 8.60 14.75 -9.30
CA ALA A 667 9.03 15.22 -8.00
C ALA A 667 7.85 15.87 -7.24
N ALA A 668 7.59 15.40 -6.02
CA ALA A 668 6.42 15.79 -5.23
C ALA A 668 6.72 15.87 -3.73
N GLY A 669 5.84 16.57 -3.00
CA GLY A 669 5.98 16.79 -1.57
C GLY A 669 7.08 17.80 -1.24
N ASP A 670 7.83 17.58 -0.16
CA ASP A 670 8.85 18.50 0.36
C ASP A 670 10.25 18.34 -0.31
N VAL A 671 10.25 17.89 -1.56
CA VAL A 671 11.44 17.58 -2.35
C VAL A 671 12.40 18.78 -2.50
N ARG A 672 13.71 18.55 -2.29
CA ARG A 672 14.78 19.55 -2.38
C ARG A 672 15.66 19.30 -3.60
N LEU A 673 15.23 19.81 -4.76
CA LEU A 673 15.92 19.65 -6.05
C LEU A 673 17.08 20.63 -6.27
N GLY A 674 17.19 21.68 -5.47
CA GLY A 674 18.26 22.67 -5.55
C GLY A 674 19.59 22.22 -4.93
N GLY A 675 20.56 23.13 -4.85
CA GLY A 675 21.84 22.90 -4.18
C GLY A 675 22.58 21.68 -4.74
N LYS A 676 22.96 20.73 -3.87
CA LYS A 676 23.73 19.53 -4.25
C LYS A 676 22.98 18.55 -5.16
N MET A 677 21.64 18.61 -5.22
CA MET A 677 20.85 17.77 -6.13
C MET A 677 20.82 18.30 -7.56
N PHE A 678 20.96 19.62 -7.73
CA PHE A 678 20.59 20.28 -8.98
C PHE A 678 21.42 19.81 -10.17
N SER A 679 22.72 19.60 -10.01
CA SER A 679 23.59 19.17 -11.10
C SER A 679 23.17 17.81 -11.68
N ALA A 680 22.79 16.86 -10.82
CA ALA A 680 22.31 15.55 -11.24
C ALA A 680 20.95 15.63 -11.92
N VAL A 681 20.04 16.47 -11.41
CA VAL A 681 18.72 16.71 -12.00
C VAL A 681 18.85 17.39 -13.37
N GLU A 682 19.72 18.39 -13.48
CA GLU A 682 19.97 19.11 -14.72
C GLU A 682 20.58 18.18 -15.79
N ASP A 683 21.58 17.37 -15.41
CA ASP A 683 22.19 16.38 -16.31
C ASP A 683 21.18 15.33 -16.77
N TYR A 684 20.36 14.81 -15.85
CA TYR A 684 19.27 13.88 -16.16
C TYR A 684 18.33 14.44 -17.22
N VAL A 685 17.85 15.68 -17.04
CA VAL A 685 16.95 16.30 -18.02
C VAL A 685 17.67 16.58 -19.33
N LYS A 686 18.88 17.17 -19.32
CA LYS A 686 19.65 17.44 -20.55
C LYS A 686 19.85 16.20 -21.43
N LYS A 687 19.96 15.02 -20.81
CA LYS A 687 20.13 13.71 -21.46
C LYS A 687 18.83 13.02 -21.88
N GLY A 688 17.71 13.75 -21.92
CA GLY A 688 16.44 13.23 -22.44
C GLY A 688 15.37 12.97 -21.39
N GLY A 689 15.71 13.03 -20.10
CA GLY A 689 14.76 12.80 -19.01
C GLY A 689 13.62 13.83 -18.97
N THR A 690 12.47 13.39 -18.47
CA THR A 690 11.35 14.29 -18.15
C THR A 690 11.30 14.52 -16.64
N LEU A 691 11.37 15.78 -16.21
CA LEU A 691 11.13 16.17 -14.82
C LEU A 691 9.75 16.83 -14.71
N VAL A 692 8.89 16.31 -13.84
CA VAL A 692 7.62 16.95 -13.48
C VAL A 692 7.76 17.55 -12.09
N VAL A 693 7.37 18.81 -11.93
CA VAL A 693 7.34 19.53 -10.66
C VAL A 693 6.06 20.35 -10.54
N ASN A 694 5.59 20.57 -9.32
CA ASN A 694 4.63 21.65 -9.07
C ASN A 694 5.37 22.99 -8.87
N VAL A 695 4.63 24.10 -8.91
CA VAL A 695 5.21 25.45 -8.83
C VAL A 695 5.97 25.75 -7.53
N VAL A 696 5.66 25.08 -6.42
CA VAL A 696 6.37 25.23 -5.15
C VAL A 696 7.80 24.72 -5.28
N ALA A 697 7.99 23.52 -5.82
CA ALA A 697 9.33 22.97 -6.11
C ALA A 697 10.04 23.75 -7.23
N ALA A 698 9.31 24.19 -8.26
CA ALA A 698 9.88 24.93 -9.39
C ALA A 698 10.53 26.27 -8.98
N LYS A 699 10.06 26.92 -7.90
CA LYS A 699 10.64 28.16 -7.38
C LYS A 699 12.08 28.00 -6.88
N ALA A 700 12.47 26.80 -6.47
CA ALA A 700 13.83 26.50 -6.01
C ALA A 700 14.80 26.17 -7.16
N LEU A 701 14.32 26.14 -8.41
CA LEU A 701 15.09 25.84 -9.60
C LEU A 701 15.39 27.12 -10.41
N PRO A 702 16.48 27.16 -11.19
CA PRO A 702 16.77 28.30 -12.06
C PRO A 702 15.65 28.53 -13.09
N ALA A 703 15.26 29.79 -13.31
CA ALA A 703 14.25 30.15 -14.30
C ALA A 703 14.64 29.74 -15.73
N THR A 704 15.94 29.72 -16.03
CA THR A 704 16.49 29.20 -17.30
C THR A 704 16.31 27.70 -17.47
N PHE A 705 16.10 26.96 -16.38
CA PHE A 705 15.85 25.52 -16.40
C PHE A 705 14.35 25.21 -16.48
N THR A 706 13.52 25.90 -15.69
CA THR A 706 12.05 25.74 -15.72
C THR A 706 11.38 26.45 -16.89
N GLY A 707 12.07 27.42 -17.52
CA GLY A 707 11.55 28.24 -18.60
C GLY A 707 10.47 29.22 -18.16
N LEU A 708 10.39 29.56 -16.87
CA LEU A 708 9.40 30.48 -16.32
C LEU A 708 9.90 31.20 -15.07
N LYS A 709 9.30 32.35 -14.77
CA LYS A 709 9.51 33.12 -13.54
C LYS A 709 8.18 33.37 -12.84
N VAL A 710 8.03 32.85 -11.62
CA VAL A 710 6.82 33.01 -10.80
C VAL A 710 6.80 34.39 -10.15
N THR A 711 5.68 35.11 -10.19
CA THR A 711 5.57 36.51 -9.72
C THR A 711 5.07 36.63 -8.28
N GLY A 712 4.71 35.52 -7.63
CA GLY A 712 4.25 35.46 -6.23
C GLY A 712 2.73 35.58 -6.06
N ASN A 713 2.06 36.17 -7.04
CA ASN A 713 0.60 36.27 -7.11
C ASN A 713 -0.05 34.95 -7.49
N ARG A 714 -1.36 34.85 -7.25
CA ARG A 714 -2.19 33.71 -7.64
C ARG A 714 -3.50 34.19 -8.24
N THR A 715 -3.95 33.51 -9.29
CA THR A 715 -5.21 33.77 -9.96
C THR A 715 -6.26 32.72 -9.59
N ARG A 716 -7.44 33.22 -9.20
CA ARG A 716 -8.71 32.50 -9.00
C ARG A 716 -9.20 31.80 -10.28
N ALA A 717 -9.40 30.48 -10.34
CA ALA A 717 -10.11 29.84 -11.46
C ALA A 717 -11.07 28.71 -11.03
N GLU A 718 -12.08 28.44 -11.87
CA GLU A 718 -13.00 27.28 -11.80
C GLU A 718 -13.08 26.53 -13.14
N LYS A 719 -12.32 26.96 -14.15
CA LYS A 719 -12.31 26.38 -15.50
C LYS A 719 -10.89 26.28 -16.05
N TRP A 720 -10.66 25.25 -16.84
CA TRP A 720 -9.38 24.97 -17.49
C TRP A 720 -9.56 24.35 -18.87
N SER A 721 -8.51 24.36 -19.68
CA SER A 721 -8.52 23.85 -21.05
C SER A 721 -7.13 23.39 -21.49
N LEU A 722 -7.06 22.35 -22.32
CA LEU A 722 -5.83 21.88 -22.97
C LEU A 722 -5.50 22.70 -24.22
N ASP A 723 -6.51 23.03 -25.02
CA ASP A 723 -6.39 23.66 -26.33
C ASP A 723 -6.83 25.14 -26.34
N GLY A 724 -7.41 25.61 -25.23
CA GLY A 724 -8.03 26.93 -25.09
C GLY A 724 -9.38 27.07 -25.80
N VAL A 725 -9.90 25.98 -26.36
CA VAL A 725 -11.16 25.91 -27.11
C VAL A 725 -12.20 25.14 -26.31
N VAL A 726 -11.86 23.93 -25.85
CA VAL A 726 -12.73 23.08 -25.04
C VAL A 726 -12.43 23.31 -23.56
N TRP A 727 -13.40 23.87 -22.85
CA TRP A 727 -13.27 24.21 -21.44
C TRP A 727 -13.93 23.17 -20.55
N SER A 728 -13.17 22.68 -19.57
CA SER A 728 -13.63 21.78 -18.51
C SER A 728 -13.84 22.55 -17.21
N ASN A 729 -14.92 22.24 -16.49
CA ASN A 729 -15.17 22.80 -15.17
C ASN A 729 -14.38 22.03 -14.11
N ALA A 730 -14.00 22.72 -13.04
CA ALA A 730 -13.36 22.16 -11.85
C ALA A 730 -13.98 22.79 -10.59
N THR A 731 -13.71 22.20 -9.43
CA THR A 731 -13.86 22.91 -8.16
C THR A 731 -12.88 24.10 -8.12
N PRO A 732 -13.14 25.17 -7.35
CA PRO A 732 -12.25 26.33 -7.33
C PRO A 732 -10.80 25.96 -6.97
N PHE A 733 -9.86 26.55 -7.68
CA PHE A 733 -8.43 26.34 -7.49
C PHE A 733 -7.65 27.64 -7.70
N GLU A 734 -6.42 27.67 -7.20
CA GLU A 734 -5.50 28.78 -7.43
C GLU A 734 -4.40 28.35 -8.41
N VAL A 735 -4.07 29.23 -9.34
CA VAL A 735 -2.93 29.07 -10.25
C VAL A 735 -1.91 30.14 -9.92
N ALA A 736 -0.64 29.76 -9.74
CA ALA A 736 0.42 30.72 -9.55
C ALA A 736 0.71 31.50 -10.83
N ASP A 737 0.78 32.81 -10.72
CA ASP A 737 1.08 33.68 -11.86
C ASP A 737 2.57 33.54 -12.23
N ALA A 738 2.83 33.34 -13.52
CA ALA A 738 4.18 33.16 -14.04
C ALA A 738 4.36 33.82 -15.41
N THR A 739 5.53 34.43 -15.60
CA THR A 739 6.00 34.88 -16.92
C THR A 739 6.79 33.75 -17.57
N LEU A 740 6.37 33.34 -18.77
CA LEU A 740 7.07 32.31 -19.52
C LEU A 740 8.34 32.88 -20.18
N GLN A 741 9.45 32.18 -20.02
CA GLN A 741 10.79 32.49 -20.54
C GLN A 741 11.32 31.28 -21.30
N GLY A 742 10.67 30.92 -22.41
CA GLY A 742 11.00 29.76 -23.23
C GLY A 742 10.10 28.55 -23.00
N ALA A 743 9.44 28.44 -21.84
CA ALA A 743 8.39 27.42 -21.65
C ALA A 743 7.16 27.72 -22.51
N LYS A 744 6.45 26.65 -22.89
CA LYS A 744 5.16 26.70 -23.59
C LYS A 744 4.05 26.21 -22.67
N ALA A 745 2.89 26.85 -22.70
CA ALA A 745 1.71 26.33 -22.02
C ALA A 745 1.21 25.06 -22.73
N LEU A 746 0.99 23.99 -21.98
CA LEU A 746 0.32 22.75 -22.41
C LEU A 746 -1.16 22.74 -22.01
N ALA A 747 -1.51 23.54 -21.00
CA ALA A 747 -2.88 23.76 -20.56
C ALA A 747 -2.99 25.19 -20.00
N ILE A 748 -4.20 25.74 -19.99
CA ILE A 748 -4.51 27.06 -19.46
C ILE A 748 -5.72 27.03 -18.52
N ALA A 749 -5.84 28.04 -17.67
CA ALA A 749 -6.95 28.24 -16.73
C ALA A 749 -7.53 29.66 -16.87
N GLY A 750 -8.84 29.79 -16.63
CA GLY A 750 -9.53 31.09 -16.60
C GLY A 750 -9.24 32.01 -17.79
N ALA A 751 -8.84 33.26 -17.53
CA ALA A 751 -8.51 34.29 -18.53
C ALA A 751 -7.16 34.03 -19.27
N LYS A 752 -6.87 32.76 -19.58
CA LYS A 752 -5.67 32.24 -20.26
C LYS A 752 -4.38 32.22 -19.44
N SER A 753 -4.46 32.10 -18.12
CA SER A 753 -3.28 31.85 -17.28
C SER A 753 -2.70 30.46 -17.58
N PRO A 754 -1.38 30.30 -17.80
CA PRO A 754 -0.78 28.97 -17.97
C PRO A 754 -1.06 28.09 -16.75
N LEU A 755 -1.48 26.85 -17.00
CA LEU A 755 -1.82 25.86 -15.96
C LEU A 755 -0.78 24.75 -15.87
N ILE A 756 -0.40 24.20 -17.02
CA ILE A 756 0.72 23.28 -17.20
C ILE A 756 1.65 23.92 -18.20
N THR A 757 2.95 23.91 -17.94
CA THR A 757 3.96 24.40 -18.87
C THR A 757 5.00 23.32 -19.16
N ARG A 758 5.60 23.38 -20.34
CA ARG A 758 6.72 22.54 -20.76
C ARG A 758 7.88 23.42 -21.24
N HIS A 759 9.06 23.21 -20.67
CA HIS A 759 10.30 23.79 -21.16
C HIS A 759 11.22 22.70 -21.69
N ALA A 760 11.74 22.89 -22.90
CA ALA A 760 12.73 21.98 -23.48
C ALA A 760 14.11 22.33 -22.93
N VAL A 761 14.84 21.32 -22.43
CA VAL A 761 16.19 21.49 -21.90
C VAL A 761 17.06 20.35 -22.42
N GLY A 762 17.97 20.67 -23.35
CA GLY A 762 18.71 19.65 -24.09
C GLY A 762 17.74 18.73 -24.85
N ASP A 763 17.90 17.42 -24.65
CA ASP A 763 16.98 16.42 -25.21
C ASP A 763 15.77 16.14 -24.32
N GLY A 764 15.74 16.68 -23.10
CA GLY A 764 14.66 16.44 -22.14
C GLY A 764 13.65 17.57 -22.01
N ALA A 765 12.82 17.46 -20.99
CA ALA A 765 11.79 18.45 -20.68
C ALA A 765 11.58 18.63 -19.18
N VAL A 766 11.33 19.88 -18.77
CA VAL A 766 10.78 20.23 -17.46
C VAL A 766 9.30 20.57 -17.66
N ILE A 767 8.42 19.85 -16.98
CA ILE A 767 6.98 20.12 -16.94
C ILE A 767 6.64 20.72 -15.57
N THR A 768 6.05 21.92 -15.58
CA THR A 768 5.63 22.59 -14.33
C THR A 768 4.11 22.70 -14.25
N VAL A 769 3.53 22.14 -13.20
CA VAL A 769 2.13 22.35 -12.80
C VAL A 769 2.05 23.64 -11.98
N LEU A 770 1.30 24.63 -12.45
CA LEU A 770 1.19 25.94 -11.82
C LEU A 770 0.13 26.03 -10.71
N VAL A 771 -0.66 24.97 -10.51
CA VAL A 771 -1.46 24.80 -9.29
C VAL A 771 -0.51 24.42 -8.14
N PRO A 772 -0.42 25.22 -7.06
CA PRO A 772 0.39 24.87 -5.90
C PRO A 772 0.03 23.49 -5.36
N HIS A 773 1.02 22.62 -5.16
CA HIS A 773 0.82 21.23 -4.72
C HIS A 773 -0.06 20.38 -5.64
N GLY A 774 -0.47 20.88 -6.82
CA GLY A 774 -1.43 20.21 -7.67
C GLY A 774 -2.84 20.07 -7.06
N LEU A 775 -3.18 20.86 -6.03
CA LEU A 775 -4.43 20.73 -5.27
C LEU A 775 -5.44 21.84 -5.59
N GLY A 776 -6.72 21.46 -5.68
CA GLY A 776 -7.83 22.40 -5.61
C GLY A 776 -8.00 22.98 -4.20
N LEU A 777 -8.84 24.02 -4.06
CA LEU A 777 -9.19 24.57 -2.74
C LEU A 777 -10.05 23.62 -1.91
N ASP A 778 -10.57 22.55 -2.51
CA ASP A 778 -11.23 21.42 -1.87
C ASP A 778 -10.26 20.36 -1.30
N GLU A 779 -8.95 20.63 -1.33
CA GLU A 779 -7.89 19.69 -0.92
C GLU A 779 -7.91 18.37 -1.70
N ARG A 780 -8.37 18.39 -2.96
CA ARG A 780 -8.34 17.25 -3.88
C ARG A 780 -7.40 17.50 -5.05
N ALA A 781 -6.98 16.42 -5.71
CA ALA A 781 -6.19 16.52 -6.93
C ALA A 781 -6.85 17.48 -7.92
N HIS A 782 -6.09 18.37 -8.56
CA HIS A 782 -6.63 19.15 -9.66
C HIS A 782 -6.88 18.23 -10.88
N PRO A 783 -7.97 18.40 -11.65
CA PRO A 783 -8.28 17.60 -12.84
C PRO A 783 -7.16 17.52 -13.90
N CYS A 784 -6.19 18.43 -13.87
CA CYS A 784 -5.05 18.38 -14.78
C CYS A 784 -4.06 17.24 -14.47
N LEU A 785 -4.05 16.71 -13.24
CA LEU A 785 -3.10 15.66 -12.84
C LEU A 785 -3.36 14.31 -13.54
N PRO A 786 -4.61 13.79 -13.60
CA PRO A 786 -4.92 12.62 -14.41
C PRO A 786 -4.56 12.78 -15.90
N VAL A 787 -4.80 13.97 -16.48
CA VAL A 787 -4.50 14.23 -17.89
C VAL A 787 -3.00 14.25 -18.15
N LEU A 788 -2.24 14.88 -17.24
CA LEU A 788 -0.79 14.84 -17.31
C LEU A 788 -0.27 13.41 -17.18
N MET A 789 -0.81 12.61 -16.26
CA MET A 789 -0.42 11.20 -16.13
C MET A 789 -0.75 10.37 -17.38
N ASN A 790 -1.91 10.60 -18.02
CA ASN A 790 -2.23 10.01 -19.32
C ASN A 790 -1.15 10.36 -20.36
N ALA A 791 -0.83 11.64 -20.53
CA ALA A 791 0.21 12.09 -21.47
C ALA A 791 1.59 11.51 -21.16
N LEU A 792 1.94 11.35 -19.88
CA LEU A 792 3.22 10.78 -19.46
C LEU A 792 3.31 9.27 -19.68
N THR A 793 2.18 8.55 -19.68
CA THR A 793 2.14 7.09 -19.83
C THR A 793 1.91 6.62 -21.26
N ASP A 794 1.37 7.48 -22.14
CA ASP A 794 1.16 7.17 -23.56
C ASP A 794 2.44 6.68 -24.23
N ASP A 795 2.38 5.52 -24.91
CA ASP A 795 3.50 4.88 -25.62
C ASP A 795 4.75 4.60 -24.76
N LEU A 796 4.63 4.58 -23.43
CA LEU A 796 5.77 4.37 -22.52
C LEU A 796 6.06 2.89 -22.26
N LEU A 797 5.06 2.02 -22.41
CA LEU A 797 5.16 0.58 -22.20
C LEU A 797 5.37 -0.18 -23.51
N PRO A 798 6.01 -1.37 -23.48
CA PRO A 798 6.21 -2.20 -24.68
C PRO A 798 4.91 -2.85 -25.20
N VAL A 799 3.85 -2.80 -24.41
CA VAL A 799 2.52 -3.33 -24.70
C VAL A 799 1.48 -2.31 -24.26
N ASP A 800 0.34 -2.31 -24.96
CA ASP A 800 -0.83 -1.51 -24.64
C ASP A 800 -1.98 -2.45 -24.27
N VAL A 801 -2.40 -2.39 -23.01
CA VAL A 801 -3.46 -3.25 -22.45
C VAL A 801 -4.81 -2.57 -22.63
N ARG A 802 -5.71 -3.24 -23.34
CA ARG A 802 -7.07 -2.78 -23.63
C ARG A 802 -8.10 -3.77 -23.13
N LEU A 803 -9.32 -3.29 -22.92
CA LEU A 803 -10.49 -4.17 -22.87
C LEU A 803 -10.81 -4.70 -24.28
N ALA A 804 -11.57 -5.79 -24.38
CA ALA A 804 -11.95 -6.37 -25.67
C ALA A 804 -12.76 -5.41 -26.58
N ASP A 805 -13.41 -4.40 -25.99
CA ASP A 805 -14.10 -3.32 -26.72
C ASP A 805 -13.14 -2.22 -27.23
N GLY A 806 -11.84 -2.32 -26.94
CA GLY A 806 -10.79 -1.41 -27.36
C GLY A 806 -10.52 -0.24 -26.41
N ARG A 807 -11.29 -0.07 -25.33
CA ARG A 807 -11.06 0.99 -24.33
C ARG A 807 -9.84 0.68 -23.45
N HIS A 808 -9.25 1.73 -22.87
CA HIS A 808 -8.32 1.54 -21.74
C HIS A 808 -9.09 1.02 -20.51
N PRO A 809 -8.46 0.18 -19.68
CA PRO A 809 -8.98 -0.15 -18.37
C PRO A 809 -9.15 1.11 -17.50
N THR A 810 -10.24 1.14 -16.75
CA THR A 810 -10.67 2.20 -15.81
C THR A 810 -10.87 1.66 -14.40
N GLY A 811 -10.23 0.54 -14.07
CA GLY A 811 -10.40 -0.19 -12.81
C GLY A 811 -10.91 -1.62 -13.00
N GLU A 812 -11.13 -2.06 -14.24
CA GLU A 812 -11.57 -3.43 -14.51
C GLU A 812 -10.46 -4.47 -14.33
N ILE A 813 -9.23 -4.15 -14.74
CA ILE A 813 -8.06 -5.04 -14.70
C ILE A 813 -6.82 -4.24 -14.32
N MET A 814 -5.98 -4.78 -13.44
CA MET A 814 -4.62 -4.29 -13.21
C MET A 814 -3.65 -5.04 -14.11
N TYR A 815 -2.57 -4.39 -14.53
CA TYR A 815 -1.49 -5.07 -15.23
C TYR A 815 -0.10 -4.67 -14.74
N SER A 816 0.86 -5.56 -14.93
CA SER A 816 2.29 -5.29 -14.74
C SER A 816 3.10 -5.93 -15.86
N VAL A 817 4.31 -5.42 -16.10
CA VAL A 817 5.16 -5.85 -17.21
C VAL A 817 6.58 -6.12 -16.71
N ASN A 818 7.16 -7.25 -17.11
CA ASN A 818 8.53 -7.63 -16.75
C ASN A 818 9.37 -7.83 -18.01
N LYS A 819 10.56 -7.24 -18.05
CA LYS A 819 11.53 -7.43 -19.13
C LYS A 819 12.36 -8.68 -18.87
N THR A 820 12.22 -9.71 -19.69
CA THR A 820 13.04 -10.93 -19.61
C THR A 820 14.27 -10.80 -20.52
N LYS A 821 15.16 -11.80 -20.50
CA LYS A 821 16.33 -11.85 -21.39
C LYS A 821 15.96 -11.92 -22.87
N THR A 822 14.80 -12.50 -23.20
CA THR A 822 14.38 -12.78 -24.58
C THR A 822 13.04 -12.14 -24.97
N GLY A 823 12.44 -11.33 -24.09
CA GLY A 823 11.14 -10.75 -24.35
C GLY A 823 10.51 -10.13 -23.10
N TRP A 824 9.23 -10.43 -22.88
CA TRP A 824 8.43 -9.80 -21.82
C TRP A 824 7.46 -10.78 -21.17
N LEU A 825 7.15 -10.54 -19.90
CA LEU A 825 5.96 -11.09 -19.25
C LEU A 825 4.95 -9.95 -19.05
N VAL A 826 3.69 -10.22 -19.35
CA VAL A 826 2.56 -9.33 -19.08
C VAL A 826 1.64 -10.03 -18.11
N SER A 827 1.49 -9.46 -16.92
CA SER A 827 0.64 -10.01 -15.86
C SER A 827 -0.64 -9.20 -15.79
N LEU A 828 -1.79 -9.87 -15.74
CA LEU A 828 -3.13 -9.29 -15.70
C LEU A 828 -3.82 -9.79 -14.44
N TYR A 829 -4.34 -8.90 -13.60
CA TYR A 829 -4.97 -9.24 -12.33
C TYR A 829 -6.40 -8.72 -12.30
N ASN A 830 -7.37 -9.63 -12.14
CA ASN A 830 -8.77 -9.29 -11.96
C ASN A 830 -9.12 -9.37 -10.47
N HIS A 831 -9.29 -8.20 -9.87
CA HIS A 831 -9.66 -8.08 -8.45
C HIS A 831 -11.17 -8.09 -8.22
N ARG A 832 -11.98 -8.17 -9.28
CA ARG A 832 -13.44 -8.09 -9.22
C ARG A 832 -14.09 -9.46 -9.01
N GLY A 833 -15.32 -9.42 -8.51
CA GLY A 833 -16.20 -10.60 -8.39
C GLY A 833 -15.93 -11.47 -7.18
N ILE A 834 -15.05 -11.06 -6.26
CA ILE A 834 -14.85 -11.69 -4.97
C ILE A 834 -15.38 -10.77 -3.90
N ASP A 835 -16.38 -11.24 -3.16
CA ASP A 835 -16.92 -10.56 -2.00
C ASP A 835 -16.64 -11.41 -0.76
N LYS A 836 -15.66 -10.95 0.02
CA LYS A 836 -15.20 -11.60 1.25
C LYS A 836 -15.31 -10.61 2.39
N THR A 837 -16.23 -10.87 3.30
CA THR A 837 -16.23 -10.27 4.63
C THR A 837 -15.13 -10.91 5.48
N GLN A 838 -14.82 -10.31 6.62
CA GLN A 838 -13.82 -10.85 7.54
C GLN A 838 -14.09 -12.31 7.93
N ASN A 839 -15.36 -12.76 7.91
CA ASN A 839 -15.76 -14.08 8.42
C ASN A 839 -16.77 -14.73 7.48
N GLY A 840 -16.61 -16.02 7.25
CA GLY A 840 -17.41 -16.75 6.28
C GLY A 840 -16.75 -16.88 4.91
N ILE A 841 -17.30 -17.76 4.07
CA ILE A 841 -16.74 -18.06 2.74
C ILE A 841 -16.97 -16.89 1.78
N ALA A 842 -16.00 -16.60 0.92
CA ALA A 842 -16.14 -15.61 -0.13
C ALA A 842 -17.29 -15.96 -1.10
N ARG A 843 -18.12 -14.97 -1.45
CA ARG A 843 -19.08 -15.07 -2.55
C ARG A 843 -18.35 -14.74 -3.86
N VAL A 844 -18.58 -15.57 -4.89
CA VAL A 844 -17.90 -15.43 -6.20
C VAL A 844 -18.91 -15.14 -7.30
N ASP A 845 -18.87 -13.94 -7.86
CA ASP A 845 -19.57 -13.58 -9.10
C ASP A 845 -18.71 -13.94 -10.32
N ARG A 846 -18.98 -15.10 -10.89
CA ARG A 846 -18.27 -15.61 -12.08
C ARG A 846 -18.53 -14.78 -13.34
N LYS A 847 -19.53 -13.90 -13.35
CA LYS A 847 -19.82 -13.00 -14.49
C LYS A 847 -18.89 -11.79 -14.51
N ALA A 848 -18.21 -11.48 -13.41
CA ALA A 848 -17.24 -10.40 -13.31
C ALA A 848 -15.86 -10.75 -13.92
N PHE A 849 -15.83 -11.60 -14.95
CA PHE A 849 -14.62 -11.81 -15.75
C PHE A 849 -14.30 -10.54 -16.56
N VAL A 850 -13.06 -10.41 -17.01
CA VAL A 850 -12.64 -9.32 -17.89
C VAL A 850 -12.00 -9.89 -19.15
N ASP A 851 -12.52 -9.49 -20.30
CA ASP A 851 -11.92 -9.80 -21.60
C ASP A 851 -10.92 -8.69 -21.97
N VAL A 852 -9.67 -9.07 -22.16
CA VAL A 852 -8.53 -8.17 -22.37
C VAL A 852 -7.93 -8.42 -23.74
N ALA A 853 -7.49 -7.35 -24.40
CA ALA A 853 -6.69 -7.36 -25.61
C ALA A 853 -5.32 -6.72 -25.32
N ILE A 854 -4.24 -7.49 -25.47
CA ILE A 854 -2.86 -6.98 -25.40
C ILE A 854 -2.44 -6.59 -26.82
N ARG A 855 -2.13 -5.30 -27.01
CA ARG A 855 -1.64 -4.72 -28.25
C ARG A 855 -0.16 -4.45 -28.17
N THR A 856 0.54 -4.57 -29.28
CA THR A 856 1.96 -4.30 -29.34
C THR A 856 2.39 -4.07 -30.78
N PRO A 857 3.25 -3.07 -31.05
CA PRO A 857 3.78 -2.85 -32.40
C PRO A 857 4.84 -3.87 -32.80
N ARG A 858 5.28 -4.73 -31.86
CA ARG A 858 6.37 -5.69 -32.07
C ARG A 858 5.82 -7.04 -32.57
N LYS A 859 6.58 -7.68 -33.45
CA LYS A 859 6.36 -9.09 -33.82
C LYS A 859 7.02 -9.99 -32.79
N TRP A 860 6.32 -11.06 -32.40
CA TRP A 860 6.79 -12.04 -31.43
C TRP A 860 6.92 -13.40 -32.09
N ALA A 861 7.97 -14.13 -31.74
CA ALA A 861 8.20 -15.50 -32.20
C ALA A 861 7.22 -16.47 -31.53
N SER A 862 6.88 -16.24 -30.26
CA SER A 862 5.87 -17.00 -29.54
C SER A 862 5.13 -16.14 -28.52
N VAL A 863 3.88 -16.51 -28.27
CA VAL A 863 2.99 -15.93 -27.27
C VAL A 863 2.36 -17.07 -26.48
N ARG A 864 2.61 -17.13 -25.17
CA ARG A 864 2.18 -18.24 -24.32
C ARG A 864 1.59 -17.76 -23.01
N GLU A 865 0.46 -18.31 -22.61
CA GLU A 865 -0.05 -18.15 -21.25
C GLU A 865 0.72 -19.08 -20.31
N MET A 866 1.17 -18.58 -19.16
CA MET A 866 2.06 -19.30 -18.22
C MET A 866 1.33 -19.80 -16.96
N THR A 867 0.20 -19.17 -16.63
CA THR A 867 -0.69 -19.54 -15.52
C THR A 867 -1.57 -20.74 -15.86
N ASP A 868 -2.13 -20.77 -17.08
CA ASP A 868 -2.77 -21.92 -17.71
C ASP A 868 -1.96 -22.25 -18.97
N PRO A 869 -0.94 -23.12 -18.88
CA PRO A 869 0.08 -23.27 -19.92
C PRO A 869 -0.47 -23.65 -21.31
N ARG A 870 -0.59 -22.66 -22.21
CA ARG A 870 -1.03 -22.86 -23.60
C ARG A 870 -0.52 -21.76 -24.52
N ASP A 871 -0.37 -22.08 -25.80
CA ASP A 871 -0.07 -21.08 -26.82
C ASP A 871 -1.31 -20.20 -27.07
N LEU A 872 -1.08 -18.89 -27.25
CA LEU A 872 -2.13 -17.94 -27.56
C LEU A 872 -2.00 -17.48 -29.01
N ALA A 873 -3.12 -17.46 -29.73
CA ALA A 873 -3.15 -16.93 -31.07
C ALA A 873 -3.15 -15.39 -31.06
N VAL A 874 -2.42 -14.82 -32.02
CA VAL A 874 -2.53 -13.39 -32.36
C VAL A 874 -3.64 -13.26 -33.39
N ASN A 875 -4.64 -12.43 -33.12
CA ASN A 875 -5.78 -12.25 -34.02
C ASN A 875 -5.38 -11.47 -35.30
N LYS A 876 -6.32 -11.35 -36.26
CA LYS A 876 -6.08 -10.62 -37.52
C LYS A 876 -5.72 -9.13 -37.34
N LYS A 877 -6.02 -8.55 -36.18
CA LYS A 877 -5.68 -7.16 -35.81
C LYS A 877 -4.31 -7.05 -35.12
N GLY A 878 -3.58 -8.16 -34.96
CA GLY A 878 -2.31 -8.17 -34.23
C GLY A 878 -2.46 -8.19 -32.71
N GLU A 879 -3.65 -8.50 -32.18
CA GLU A 879 -3.95 -8.46 -30.75
C GLU A 879 -3.95 -9.87 -30.14
N ILE A 880 -3.50 -9.97 -28.90
CA ILE A 880 -3.60 -11.18 -28.08
C ILE A 880 -4.80 -11.02 -27.17
N VAL A 881 -5.85 -11.82 -27.38
CA VAL A 881 -7.10 -11.72 -26.64
C VAL A 881 -7.24 -12.87 -25.67
N LEU A 882 -7.54 -12.57 -24.41
CA LEU A 882 -7.78 -13.56 -23.38
C LEU A 882 -8.76 -13.07 -22.32
N ARG A 883 -9.40 -14.03 -21.64
CA ARG A 883 -10.30 -13.78 -20.51
C ARG A 883 -9.56 -13.98 -19.20
N VAL A 884 -9.70 -13.03 -18.28
CA VAL A 884 -9.25 -13.14 -16.89
C VAL A 884 -10.47 -13.40 -16.00
N PRO A 885 -10.60 -14.59 -15.38
CA PRO A 885 -11.72 -14.90 -14.49
C PRO A 885 -11.83 -13.97 -13.28
N ALA A 886 -13.02 -13.88 -12.69
CA ALA A 886 -13.26 -13.14 -11.46
C ALA A 886 -12.32 -13.62 -10.33
N GLY A 887 -11.67 -12.68 -9.65
CA GLY A 887 -10.71 -12.94 -8.58
C GLY A 887 -9.37 -13.54 -9.01
N ASP A 888 -9.16 -13.79 -10.30
CA ASP A 888 -8.00 -14.54 -10.79
C ASP A 888 -6.98 -13.63 -11.50
N LEU A 889 -5.88 -14.21 -11.96
CA LEU A 889 -4.83 -13.55 -12.70
C LEU A 889 -4.38 -14.40 -13.89
N ARG A 890 -3.75 -13.74 -14.87
CA ARG A 890 -3.13 -14.36 -16.05
C ARG A 890 -1.75 -13.79 -16.30
N VAL A 891 -0.79 -14.63 -16.68
CA VAL A 891 0.55 -14.18 -17.08
C VAL A 891 0.82 -14.65 -18.49
N VAL A 892 1.14 -13.71 -19.39
CA VAL A 892 1.43 -13.96 -20.80
C VAL A 892 2.91 -13.69 -21.05
N ALA A 893 3.63 -14.70 -21.55
CA ALA A 893 4.99 -14.57 -22.03
C ALA A 893 5.01 -14.22 -23.53
N LEU A 894 5.75 -13.17 -23.88
CA LEU A 894 5.99 -12.69 -25.24
C LEU A 894 7.47 -12.89 -25.58
N SER A 895 7.81 -13.84 -26.45
CA SER A 895 9.22 -14.10 -26.83
C SER A 895 9.56 -13.47 -28.17
N THR A 896 10.74 -12.85 -28.26
CA THR A 896 11.30 -12.34 -29.54
C THR A 896 12.13 -13.39 -30.27
N LYS A 897 12.42 -14.52 -29.64
CA LYS A 897 13.21 -15.63 -30.17
C LYS A 897 12.44 -16.94 -30.08
#